data_AF-A0A948VD09-F1
#
_entry.id   AF-A0A948VD09-F1
#
_cell.length_a   1.000
_cell.length_b   1.000
_cell.length_c   1.000
_cell.angle_alpha   90.00
_cell.angle_beta   90.00
_cell.angle_gamma   90.00
#
_symmetry.space_group_name_H-M   'P 1'
#
loop_
_entity.id
_entity.type
_entity.pdbx_description
1 polymer ?
#
loop_
_entity_poly.entity_id
_entity_poly.type
_entity_poly.pdbx_seq_one_letter_code
_entity_poly.pdbx_strand_id
1 'polypeptide(L)'
;MRVPSPLRSLFALLFLFTLLFGCSHEPNPLQPPLPGTGSDLQIKAAPAGYYDSVDSSTPAAMRASLHAVIDDHTRIPYTATGTDTWDVLELADEDPNDSGRILDIYLNASYVKYGEGNLEYNREHSWPKSYGFPNDVVANYPYTDCHHLFLANDSYNTSRSNKPFRSCASGCTEKPTLEYNGVGGGTGVYPGNSNWTSGSFTEGSWETWIDRRGDVARALFYLDVRYEGGVHGVTGYSEPDLILTDDEGLIAASNTGANEAVGYMGMVSVLLQWHQQDPVDAKEASRNDVVYSFQGNRNPFIDHPEWVDCIFAGNCGGGGDTTPPAAPTGLAATPGDGSVGLDWVDNGEPDLMGYAVYRATASGGPYAEVTALATVSQFTDSGLTGGVTYYYVVTAKDSSGNESPSSPEVQATPTGGGGSGPAIWINEFHYDNDGTDTGEFFEIAGPAGADLSGWSVIGYNGNGGLVYDTVNLAGTLPDLQNGFGVLAFPMTGMQNGSPDGLALVDGAGTVVMFISYEGLITAVDGPAAGMASTDIGVSEPADSPVGWTLQLAGDGSAYGDFTWQAPGTGTEGAVNTGQTFAGGGPVNQDPTAQANGPYSGEKGVAVAFSSAGSQDPDGSIAGYLWDFGDGATSTLADPGHAYASTGVFTVTLTVTDDQGATGVDVTSATISDTTAPAAPVGLGATPGDGSVGLVWDAVGDADLAGYTVYRGDSSGGPYTSLHGGLVTATSFTDATAANGTTYYYVVTASDGAGNESAYGNETSATPQASGGGDGPLVWINEFHYDNDGADRNEFVEVAGPAGTDLTGWTVVGYNGADGSAYLTVGFSGALADQQGGFGVQAAAMVGMQNGSPDGLALVDPQGAVIQFLSYEGSFTASGGPAGGMTSTDIGISEPDTAPRRTSLQLAGSGSAYADFTWEGPLDKTDGLVNVNQVFIGSGGGDTTAPAAPTGPVATAGDGFVDLDWTDNGEADLAGYTVYRAESSGGPYSALTGSLLASSTYADNAVTNGTTYYYVVTATDVSGNESGDSAEIQAAPSGGGTTIPMHVAAIDPSATLVRNKEYGHAAVLVVDDLGNPVAGASVTGSFSGSISSTESGVTGADGWIELTCSSAGKPGISFTFCVTGISLAGYAYDSGANVETCDGI
;
A
#
# COMPACT_ATOMS: atom_id res chain seq x y z
N MET A 1 37.02 39.34 31.04
CA MET A 1 37.03 40.41 32.07
C MET A 1 36.46 41.69 31.43
N ARG A 2 35.27 42.15 31.87
CA ARG A 2 34.56 43.44 31.60
C ARG A 2 33.96 43.76 30.19
N VAL A 3 32.69 43.35 29.97
CA VAL A 3 31.41 44.12 29.78
C VAL A 3 31.52 45.67 29.61
N PRO A 4 30.59 46.46 28.95
CA PRO A 4 29.32 46.18 28.22
C PRO A 4 29.04 46.99 26.90
N SER A 5 27.91 46.69 26.24
CA SER A 5 27.06 47.57 25.36
C SER A 5 26.53 48.82 26.13
N PRO A 6 25.80 49.85 25.58
CA PRO A 6 24.53 49.66 24.83
C PRO A 6 23.96 50.80 23.91
N LEU A 7 22.86 50.45 23.21
CA LEU A 7 21.58 51.17 22.94
C LEU A 7 21.38 52.35 21.92
N ARG A 8 20.50 52.05 20.92
CA ARG A 8 19.21 52.71 20.48
C ARG A 8 19.10 53.90 19.48
N SER A 9 18.45 53.59 18.33
CA SER A 9 17.15 54.12 17.78
C SER A 9 17.07 55.42 16.94
N LEU A 10 16.51 55.38 15.71
CA LEU A 10 15.28 56.09 15.23
C LEU A 10 15.13 56.27 13.67
N PHE A 11 13.93 55.92 13.18
CA PHE A 11 13.05 56.49 12.11
C PHE A 11 13.36 56.54 10.58
N ALA A 12 12.26 56.26 9.86
CA ALA A 12 11.99 56.13 8.43
C ALA A 12 11.84 57.44 7.61
N LEU A 13 11.92 57.34 6.26
CA LEU A 13 11.02 58.09 5.35
C LEU A 13 10.96 57.55 3.89
N LEU A 14 9.71 57.45 3.44
CA LEU A 14 9.08 57.29 2.10
C LEU A 14 9.74 57.99 0.89
N PHE A 15 9.61 57.42 -0.33
CA PHE A 15 9.04 58.10 -1.54
C PHE A 15 8.83 57.15 -2.74
N LEU A 16 7.87 57.52 -3.59
CA LEU A 16 7.11 56.72 -4.56
C LEU A 16 7.20 57.33 -6.00
N PHE A 17 6.97 56.49 -7.04
CA PHE A 17 6.38 56.76 -8.39
C PHE A 17 7.22 56.88 -9.71
N THR A 18 6.86 55.95 -10.65
CA THR A 18 6.62 56.02 -12.14
C THR A 18 7.70 55.92 -13.24
N LEU A 19 7.73 54.74 -13.91
CA LEU A 19 7.45 54.38 -15.34
C LEU A 19 7.95 55.24 -16.53
N LEU A 20 8.71 54.64 -17.49
CA LEU A 20 8.38 54.41 -18.94
C LEU A 20 9.60 54.03 -19.85
N PHE A 21 9.45 52.92 -20.60
CA PHE A 21 10.01 52.49 -21.92
C PHE A 21 11.53 52.31 -22.23
N GLY A 22 11.90 51.09 -22.69
CA GLY A 22 12.54 50.90 -24.03
C GLY A 22 13.86 50.08 -24.19
N CYS A 23 13.73 48.75 -24.34
CA CYS A 23 14.49 47.78 -25.18
C CYS A 23 16.00 47.41 -25.00
N SER A 24 16.18 46.09 -24.81
CA SER A 24 17.13 45.13 -25.44
C SER A 24 18.38 44.63 -24.68
N HIS A 25 18.53 43.29 -24.73
CA HIS A 25 19.64 42.37 -24.38
C HIS A 25 19.62 41.67 -23.00
N GLU A 26 19.34 40.37 -23.04
CA GLU A 26 19.75 39.32 -22.08
C GLU A 26 21.24 38.91 -22.28
N PRO A 27 21.88 38.07 -21.41
CA PRO A 27 21.39 37.38 -20.19
C PRO A 27 22.29 37.53 -18.95
N ASN A 28 21.77 37.19 -17.76
CA ASN A 28 22.58 36.58 -16.68
C ASN A 28 21.67 35.72 -15.77
N PRO A 29 21.75 34.38 -15.80
CA PRO A 29 20.87 33.51 -15.03
C PRO A 29 21.58 32.98 -13.78
N LEU A 30 21.87 33.81 -12.78
CA LEU A 30 22.33 33.32 -11.46
C LEU A 30 21.93 34.31 -10.36
N GLN A 31 20.65 34.29 -9.98
CA GLN A 31 20.25 34.71 -8.63
C GLN A 31 18.90 34.05 -8.28
N PRO A 32 18.83 33.16 -7.27
CA PRO A 32 17.55 32.70 -6.75
C PRO A 32 16.81 33.87 -6.06
N PRO A 33 15.47 33.94 -6.14
CA PRO A 33 14.69 34.95 -5.45
C PRO A 33 14.73 34.72 -3.93
N LEU A 34 14.87 35.81 -3.16
CA LEU A 34 14.73 35.78 -1.70
C LEU A 34 13.25 35.52 -1.30
N PRO A 35 12.96 34.73 -0.25
CA PRO A 35 11.57 34.52 0.19
C PRO A 35 11.00 35.78 0.87
N GLY A 36 9.76 36.09 0.51
CA GLY A 36 8.96 37.12 1.18
C GLY A 36 8.51 36.69 2.57
N THR A 37 8.37 37.67 3.45
CA THR A 37 7.93 37.50 4.83
C THR A 37 6.44 37.15 4.93
N GLY A 38 6.11 36.00 5.53
CA GLY A 38 4.90 35.79 6.31
C GLY A 38 3.70 35.12 5.61
N SER A 39 3.31 33.99 6.21
CA SER A 39 1.98 33.34 6.23
C SER A 39 1.38 32.87 4.89
N ASP A 40 1.87 31.74 4.38
CA ASP A 40 1.08 30.63 3.79
C ASP A 40 2.07 29.52 3.40
N LEU A 41 2.33 28.53 4.27
CA LEU A 41 3.03 27.31 3.86
C LEU A 41 2.02 26.46 3.08
N GLN A 42 1.83 26.80 1.80
CA GLN A 42 1.23 25.87 0.85
C GLN A 42 2.19 24.70 0.68
N ILE A 43 1.75 23.50 1.09
CA ILE A 43 2.38 22.22 0.73
C ILE A 43 2.57 22.24 -0.79
N LYS A 44 3.82 22.31 -1.28
CA LYS A 44 4.09 22.21 -2.70
C LYS A 44 4.34 20.75 -3.03
N ALA A 45 3.34 20.13 -3.66
CA ALA A 45 3.53 18.87 -4.38
C ALA A 45 4.75 18.95 -5.30
N ALA A 46 5.33 17.78 -5.62
CA ALA A 46 6.42 17.69 -6.59
C ALA A 46 6.05 18.49 -7.86
N PRO A 47 7.01 19.17 -8.51
CA PRO A 47 6.73 19.85 -9.76
C PRO A 47 5.99 18.91 -10.71
N ALA A 48 4.99 19.41 -11.41
CA ALA A 48 4.26 18.61 -12.38
C ALA A 48 5.26 17.96 -13.36
N GLY A 49 5.17 16.65 -13.52
CA GLY A 49 6.05 15.85 -14.36
C GLY A 49 7.40 15.46 -13.75
N TYR A 50 7.68 15.81 -12.49
CA TYR A 50 8.96 15.49 -11.84
C TYR A 50 9.24 13.98 -11.79
N TYR A 51 8.21 13.15 -11.72
CA TYR A 51 8.30 11.68 -11.65
C TYR A 51 7.79 10.95 -12.90
N ASP A 52 7.49 11.64 -14.01
CA ASP A 52 6.85 11.02 -15.18
C ASP A 52 7.68 9.89 -15.82
N SER A 53 9.00 9.94 -15.66
CA SER A 53 9.93 8.92 -16.16
C SER A 53 10.06 7.68 -15.26
N VAL A 54 9.42 7.67 -14.08
CA VAL A 54 9.48 6.53 -13.16
C VAL A 54 8.65 5.38 -13.73
N ASP A 55 9.30 4.24 -13.93
CA ASP A 55 8.71 2.99 -14.41
C ASP A 55 8.37 2.08 -13.24
N SER A 56 7.10 2.04 -12.84
CA SER A 56 6.63 1.25 -11.70
C SER A 56 6.37 -0.24 -11.99
N SER A 57 6.75 -0.74 -13.17
CA SER A 57 6.38 -2.09 -13.62
C SER A 57 7.01 -3.25 -12.83
N THR A 58 8.22 -3.07 -12.31
CA THR A 58 8.96 -4.08 -11.53
C THR A 58 9.85 -3.39 -10.49
N PRO A 59 10.29 -4.08 -9.42
CA PRO A 59 11.18 -3.47 -8.42
C PRO A 59 12.45 -2.91 -9.06
N ALA A 60 13.03 -3.67 -10.01
CA ALA A 60 14.24 -3.28 -10.72
C ALA A 60 14.02 -2.09 -11.66
N ALA A 61 12.92 -2.06 -12.41
CA ALA A 61 12.58 -0.94 -13.29
C ALA A 61 12.29 0.34 -12.49
N MET A 62 11.55 0.22 -11.38
CA MET A 62 11.24 1.35 -10.51
C MET A 62 12.49 1.90 -9.88
N ARG A 63 13.33 1.03 -9.29
CA ARG A 63 14.60 1.44 -8.70
C ARG A 63 15.48 2.19 -9.71
N ALA A 64 15.71 1.61 -10.89
CA ALA A 64 16.58 2.20 -11.91
C ALA A 64 16.05 3.54 -12.45
N SER A 65 14.76 3.61 -12.75
CA SER A 65 14.13 4.84 -13.26
C SER A 65 14.01 5.93 -12.20
N LEU A 66 13.75 5.56 -10.95
CA LEU A 66 13.70 6.47 -9.81
C LEU A 66 15.07 7.02 -9.46
N HIS A 67 16.10 6.15 -9.42
CA HIS A 67 17.49 6.56 -9.30
C HIS A 67 17.82 7.62 -10.34
N ALA A 68 17.54 7.38 -11.63
CA ALA A 68 17.80 8.34 -12.70
C ALA A 68 17.11 9.72 -12.52
N VAL A 69 15.97 9.78 -11.84
CA VAL A 69 15.29 11.06 -11.52
C VAL A 69 16.03 11.83 -10.42
N ILE A 70 16.59 11.13 -9.44
CA ILE A 70 17.18 11.74 -8.24
C ILE A 70 18.72 11.77 -8.23
N ASP A 71 19.39 11.05 -9.13
CA ASP A 71 20.84 10.74 -9.24
C ASP A 71 21.79 11.95 -9.28
N ASP A 72 21.31 13.18 -9.22
CA ASP A 72 22.16 14.36 -9.05
C ASP A 72 21.49 15.37 -8.13
N HIS A 73 22.28 16.02 -7.28
CA HIS A 73 21.80 17.13 -6.47
C HIS A 73 22.81 18.26 -6.36
N THR A 74 22.30 19.48 -6.15
CA THR A 74 23.15 20.64 -5.91
C THR A 74 23.83 20.49 -4.54
N ARG A 75 25.15 20.46 -4.54
CA ARG A 75 25.94 20.41 -3.30
C ARG A 75 25.90 21.74 -2.57
N ILE A 76 25.30 21.76 -1.39
CA ILE A 76 25.40 22.89 -0.46
C ILE A 76 26.62 22.69 0.44
N PRO A 77 27.53 23.68 0.60
CA PRO A 77 28.69 23.52 1.48
C PRO A 77 28.28 23.15 2.91
N TYR A 78 29.07 22.31 3.58
CA TYR A 78 28.79 21.97 4.97
C TYR A 78 28.90 23.19 5.90
N THR A 79 29.87 24.07 5.66
CA THR A 79 29.94 25.38 6.33
C THR A 79 30.52 26.43 5.39
N ALA A 80 29.84 27.58 5.25
CA ALA A 80 30.28 28.67 4.37
C ALA A 80 29.87 30.06 4.91
N THR A 81 30.36 31.10 4.24
CA THR A 81 29.97 32.50 4.54
C THR A 81 28.71 32.94 3.80
N GLY A 82 28.26 32.14 2.82
CA GLY A 82 26.97 32.28 2.14
C GLY A 82 26.06 31.13 2.58
N THR A 83 25.14 30.70 1.72
CA THR A 83 24.26 29.56 2.02
C THR A 83 25.06 28.29 2.29
N ASP A 84 24.82 27.68 3.44
CA ASP A 84 25.38 26.39 3.84
C ASP A 84 24.30 25.45 4.41
N THR A 85 24.69 24.23 4.79
CA THR A 85 23.71 23.24 5.30
C THR A 85 23.00 23.68 6.59
N TRP A 86 23.53 24.61 7.39
CA TRP A 86 22.77 25.15 8.53
C TRP A 86 21.56 25.95 8.07
N ASP A 87 21.74 26.81 7.07
CA ASP A 87 20.66 27.64 6.54
C ASP A 87 19.51 26.78 6.00
N VAL A 88 19.85 25.68 5.32
CA VAL A 88 18.87 24.74 4.78
C VAL A 88 18.16 24.00 5.91
N LEU A 89 18.90 23.44 6.87
CA LEU A 89 18.34 22.59 7.91
C LEU A 89 17.53 23.38 8.95
N GLU A 90 17.89 24.63 9.25
CA GLU A 90 17.07 25.47 10.12
C GLU A 90 15.73 25.87 9.48
N LEU A 91 15.63 25.85 8.15
CA LEU A 91 14.35 25.99 7.45
C LEU A 91 13.61 24.65 7.34
N ALA A 92 14.34 23.57 7.10
CA ALA A 92 13.77 22.25 6.85
C ALA A 92 13.20 21.64 8.15
N ASP A 93 13.91 21.80 9.26
CA ASP A 93 13.49 21.33 10.60
C ASP A 93 12.83 22.46 11.42
N GLU A 94 12.23 23.46 10.75
CA GLU A 94 11.51 24.56 11.40
C GLU A 94 10.39 24.03 12.31
N ASP A 95 10.26 24.64 13.49
CA ASP A 95 9.15 24.33 14.40
C ASP A 95 7.83 24.83 13.77
N PRO A 96 6.85 23.95 13.51
CA PRO A 96 5.59 24.33 12.87
C PRO A 96 4.81 25.42 13.63
N ASN A 97 5.05 25.56 14.93
CA ASN A 97 4.38 26.53 15.79
C ASN A 97 5.19 27.83 16.01
N ASP A 98 6.48 27.85 15.65
CA ASP A 98 7.35 29.02 15.80
C ASP A 98 8.46 29.03 14.74
N SER A 99 8.26 29.82 13.67
CA SER A 99 9.20 29.94 12.56
C SER A 99 10.59 30.50 12.95
N GLY A 100 10.73 31.04 14.17
CA GLY A 100 12.02 31.46 14.73
C GLY A 100 12.82 30.32 15.36
N ARG A 101 12.29 29.09 15.34
CA ARG A 101 12.82 27.93 16.06
C ARG A 101 12.89 26.70 15.16
N ILE A 102 13.72 25.74 15.58
CA ILE A 102 13.79 24.39 15.00
C ILE A 102 13.18 23.39 15.98
N LEU A 103 12.64 22.30 15.47
CA LEU A 103 12.13 21.19 16.27
C LEU A 103 13.04 19.97 16.06
N ASP A 104 13.78 19.59 17.10
CA ASP A 104 14.81 18.54 16.97
C ASP A 104 14.22 17.13 16.73
N ILE A 105 14.98 16.29 16.02
CA ILE A 105 14.51 14.97 15.60
C ILE A 105 14.40 13.94 16.74
N TYR A 106 15.24 14.01 17.79
CA TYR A 106 15.29 12.93 18.79
C TYR A 106 14.72 13.32 20.15
N LEU A 107 14.99 14.52 20.65
CA LEU A 107 14.54 14.93 21.99
C LEU A 107 13.13 15.53 21.97
N ASN A 108 12.58 15.86 20.81
CA ASN A 108 11.33 16.61 20.63
C ASN A 108 11.36 17.99 21.32
N ALA A 109 12.51 18.66 21.25
CA ALA A 109 12.73 19.97 21.84
C ALA A 109 12.76 21.05 20.76
N SER A 110 12.07 22.16 21.05
CA SER A 110 12.11 23.36 20.23
C SER A 110 13.29 24.25 20.64
N TYR A 111 14.17 24.65 19.70
CA TYR A 111 15.36 25.49 19.94
C TYR A 111 15.34 26.76 19.08
N VAL A 112 15.96 27.84 19.56
CA VAL A 112 16.10 29.08 18.77
C VAL A 112 17.07 28.84 17.61
N LYS A 113 16.77 29.36 16.42
CA LYS A 113 17.68 29.34 15.26
C LYS A 113 18.92 30.20 15.51
N TYR A 114 20.10 29.67 15.21
CA TYR A 114 21.39 30.36 15.41
C TYR A 114 22.17 30.58 14.10
N GLY A 115 21.80 29.90 13.02
CA GLY A 115 22.54 29.88 11.74
C GLY A 115 23.85 29.09 11.81
N GLU A 116 24.15 28.47 12.95
CA GLU A 116 25.33 27.63 13.15
C GLU A 116 25.11 26.65 14.32
N GLY A 117 25.93 25.60 14.34
CA GLY A 117 25.93 24.61 15.41
C GLY A 117 26.36 25.23 16.74
N ASN A 118 25.66 24.85 17.80
CA ASN A 118 25.85 25.39 19.13
C ASN A 118 25.97 24.25 20.16
N LEU A 119 25.68 24.51 21.44
CA LEU A 119 25.77 23.50 22.50
C LEU A 119 24.41 22.81 22.77
N GLU A 120 23.36 23.24 22.08
CA GLU A 120 21.99 22.75 22.21
C GLU A 120 21.69 21.72 21.11
N TYR A 121 22.04 22.02 19.86
CA TYR A 121 21.82 21.11 18.72
C TYR A 121 22.96 21.14 17.69
N ASN A 122 23.06 20.02 16.97
CA ASN A 122 24.00 19.82 15.88
C ASN A 122 23.37 19.03 14.72
N ARG A 123 24.06 19.02 13.58
CA ARG A 123 23.67 18.22 12.41
C ARG A 123 23.93 16.74 12.67
N GLU A 124 22.87 15.96 12.59
CA GLU A 124 22.84 14.52 12.67
C GLU A 124 22.90 13.94 11.25
N HIS A 125 23.91 13.12 11.01
CA HIS A 125 23.99 12.29 9.81
C HIS A 125 23.24 11.00 10.07
N SER A 126 21.97 10.90 9.67
CA SER A 126 21.18 9.66 9.85
C SER A 126 21.82 8.45 9.17
N TRP A 127 22.58 8.62 8.09
CA TRP A 127 23.58 7.64 7.68
C TRP A 127 24.94 8.06 8.24
N PRO A 128 25.51 7.35 9.23
CA PRO A 128 26.74 7.80 9.87
C PRO A 128 27.84 7.97 8.82
N LYS A 129 28.41 9.17 8.71
CA LYS A 129 29.52 9.44 7.77
C LYS A 129 30.70 8.48 7.89
N SER A 130 30.90 7.84 9.04
CA SER A 130 31.92 6.79 9.21
C SER A 130 31.70 5.57 8.32
N TYR A 131 30.49 5.40 7.75
CA TYR A 131 30.07 4.28 6.92
C TYR A 131 30.11 4.66 5.44
N GLY A 132 31.32 4.95 4.96
CA GLY A 132 31.61 5.14 3.53
C GLY A 132 31.95 6.56 3.09
N PHE A 133 31.70 7.61 3.89
CA PHE A 133 31.97 9.00 3.48
C PHE A 133 32.41 9.93 4.64
N PRO A 134 33.51 9.65 5.35
CA PRO A 134 33.88 10.28 6.63
C PRO A 134 34.23 11.78 6.56
N ASN A 135 34.52 12.33 5.38
CA ASN A 135 35.11 13.66 5.23
C ASN A 135 34.22 14.62 4.43
N ASP A 136 34.16 15.89 4.85
CA ASP A 136 33.60 16.99 4.06
C ASP A 136 34.58 17.40 2.97
N VAL A 137 34.49 16.76 1.81
CA VAL A 137 35.24 17.12 0.61
C VAL A 137 34.28 17.30 -0.56
N VAL A 138 34.68 18.09 -1.56
CA VAL A 138 33.81 18.43 -2.70
C VAL A 138 33.35 17.23 -3.54
N ALA A 139 34.01 16.08 -3.40
CA ALA A 139 33.62 14.83 -4.04
C ALA A 139 32.64 13.97 -3.21
N ASN A 140 32.45 14.27 -1.92
CA ASN A 140 31.55 13.52 -1.04
C ASN A 140 30.19 14.24 -0.97
N TYR A 141 29.34 14.00 -1.95
CA TYR A 141 27.95 14.50 -1.99
C TYR A 141 27.07 14.04 -0.82
N PRO A 142 27.07 12.75 -0.40
CA PRO A 142 26.20 12.31 0.69
C PRO A 142 26.52 12.98 2.02
N TYR A 143 27.75 13.51 2.18
CA TYR A 143 28.13 14.26 3.38
C TYR A 143 27.27 15.51 3.60
N THR A 144 26.81 16.14 2.51
CA THR A 144 26.08 17.41 2.52
C THR A 144 24.64 17.29 2.07
N ASP A 145 24.13 16.06 1.90
CA ASP A 145 22.76 15.83 1.45
C ASP A 145 21.77 16.11 2.58
N CYS A 146 21.01 17.20 2.44
CA CYS A 146 20.07 17.64 3.45
C CYS A 146 18.81 16.76 3.56
N HIS A 147 18.57 15.80 2.65
CA HIS A 147 17.45 14.86 2.81
C HIS A 147 17.61 13.94 4.02
N HIS A 148 18.85 13.60 4.38
CA HIS A 148 19.17 12.73 5.51
C HIS A 148 19.79 13.44 6.72
N LEU A 149 20.20 14.70 6.57
CA LEU A 149 20.76 15.49 7.66
C LEU A 149 19.63 16.07 8.49
N PHE A 150 19.65 15.88 9.81
CA PHE A 150 18.63 16.45 10.69
C PHE A 150 19.29 17.31 11.78
N LEU A 151 18.56 18.27 12.34
CA LEU A 151 18.97 18.96 13.56
C LEU A 151 18.56 18.12 14.76
N ALA A 152 19.55 17.72 15.55
CA ALA A 152 19.37 16.88 16.73
C ALA A 152 20.03 17.52 17.94
N ASN A 153 19.44 17.33 19.12
CA ASN A 153 20.10 17.73 20.36
C ASN A 153 21.51 17.11 20.47
N ASP A 154 22.51 17.90 20.88
CA ASP A 154 23.92 17.49 20.95
C ASP A 154 24.17 16.18 21.71
N SER A 155 23.48 16.02 22.85
CA SER A 155 23.60 14.84 23.70
C SER A 155 22.97 13.61 23.04
N TYR A 156 21.88 13.79 22.31
CA TYR A 156 21.16 12.72 21.62
C TYR A 156 21.92 12.29 20.37
N ASN A 157 22.39 13.22 19.56
CA ASN A 157 23.31 12.98 18.45
C ASN A 157 24.57 12.22 18.93
N THR A 158 25.20 12.69 20.01
CA THR A 158 26.36 11.99 20.60
C THR A 158 26.00 10.57 21.08
N SER A 159 24.80 10.39 21.66
CA SER A 159 24.34 9.09 22.15
C SER A 159 24.01 8.14 21.00
N ARG A 160 23.45 8.64 19.91
CA ARG A 160 23.19 7.91 18.68
C ARG A 160 24.52 7.40 18.12
N SER A 161 25.54 8.25 18.05
CA SER A 161 26.87 7.87 17.56
C SER A 161 26.77 7.33 16.12
N ASN A 162 27.41 6.21 15.80
CA ASN A 162 27.29 5.50 14.53
C ASN A 162 26.52 4.18 14.68
N LYS A 163 25.57 4.09 15.62
CA LYS A 163 24.80 2.85 15.83
C LYS A 163 23.83 2.63 14.67
N PRO A 164 23.68 1.37 14.19
CA PRO A 164 22.61 1.02 13.26
C PRO A 164 21.23 1.27 13.84
N PHE A 165 20.30 1.67 12.97
CA PHE A 165 18.88 1.71 13.29
C PHE A 165 18.34 0.28 13.27
N ARG A 166 17.75 -0.13 14.40
CA ARG A 166 17.13 -1.43 14.60
C ARG A 166 16.24 -1.38 15.84
N SER A 167 15.30 -2.31 15.94
CA SER A 167 14.49 -2.47 17.14
C SER A 167 15.37 -2.83 18.33
N CYS A 168 14.98 -2.32 19.50
CA CYS A 168 15.64 -2.56 20.75
C CYS A 168 15.38 -4.00 21.24
N ALA A 169 16.45 -4.71 21.59
CA ALA A 169 16.39 -5.98 22.31
C ALA A 169 16.38 -5.77 23.85
N SER A 170 16.21 -6.83 24.64
CA SER A 170 16.21 -6.74 26.11
C SER A 170 17.43 -5.96 26.66
N GLY A 171 17.20 -4.94 27.50
CA GLY A 171 18.25 -4.19 28.18
C GLY A 171 18.64 -2.84 27.57
N CYS A 172 17.84 -2.25 26.69
CA CYS A 172 18.09 -0.89 26.23
C CYS A 172 17.94 0.16 27.32
N THR A 173 18.69 1.24 27.13
CA THR A 173 18.60 2.46 27.91
C THR A 173 17.64 3.41 27.22
N GLU A 174 16.70 3.94 27.99
CA GLU A 174 15.78 4.98 27.53
C GLU A 174 16.55 6.29 27.28
N LYS A 175 16.20 6.95 26.17
CA LYS A 175 16.53 8.33 25.84
C LYS A 175 15.21 9.09 25.67
N PRO A 176 14.68 9.66 26.77
CA PRO A 176 13.31 10.17 26.81
C PRO A 176 13.13 11.38 25.90
N THR A 177 11.96 11.52 25.31
CA THR A 177 11.56 12.75 24.63
C THR A 177 10.98 13.75 25.63
N LEU A 178 11.01 15.03 25.29
CA LEU A 178 10.20 16.05 25.96
C LEU A 178 8.79 16.03 25.40
N GLU A 179 7.81 16.26 26.27
CA GLU A 179 6.46 16.54 25.83
C GLU A 179 6.42 17.94 25.22
N TYR A 180 6.06 18.03 23.95
CA TYR A 180 5.90 19.29 23.23
C TYR A 180 4.72 19.17 22.27
N ASN A 181 3.81 20.15 22.32
CA ASN A 181 2.59 20.19 21.52
C ASN A 181 1.71 18.93 21.62
N GLY A 182 1.66 18.30 22.80
CA GLY A 182 0.87 17.09 23.06
C GLY A 182 1.49 15.80 22.52
N VAL A 183 2.74 15.85 22.05
CA VAL A 183 3.48 14.73 21.46
C VAL A 183 4.78 14.52 22.25
N GLY A 184 5.25 13.28 22.34
CA GLY A 184 6.42 12.91 23.15
C GLY A 184 6.10 12.66 24.64
N GLY A 185 7.09 12.91 25.51
CA GLY A 185 7.01 12.67 26.95
C GLY A 185 7.37 11.23 27.33
N GLY A 186 8.66 10.97 27.50
CA GLY A 186 9.16 9.63 27.83
C GLY A 186 8.47 8.98 29.03
N THR A 187 8.07 7.72 28.89
CA THR A 187 7.22 7.01 29.84
C THR A 187 8.00 6.17 30.86
N GLY A 188 9.32 5.98 30.66
CA GLY A 188 10.11 5.06 31.46
C GLY A 188 9.87 3.58 31.15
N VAL A 189 8.98 3.27 30.21
CA VAL A 189 8.55 1.90 29.88
C VAL A 189 8.62 1.70 28.36
N TYR A 190 9.30 0.63 27.95
CA TYR A 190 9.44 0.24 26.53
C TYR A 190 8.11 -0.30 25.96
N PRO A 191 7.71 0.02 24.71
CA PRO A 191 8.43 0.89 23.77
C PRO A 191 8.23 2.38 24.03
N GLY A 192 7.10 2.84 24.61
CA GLY A 192 6.92 4.23 25.06
C GLY A 192 7.20 5.34 24.03
N ASN A 193 7.11 6.60 24.47
CA ASN A 193 7.40 7.79 23.63
C ASN A 193 8.87 8.22 23.75
N SER A 194 9.79 7.28 23.60
CA SER A 194 11.22 7.49 23.85
C SER A 194 12.07 6.87 22.76
N ASN A 195 13.29 7.38 22.60
CA ASN A 195 14.30 6.68 21.81
C ASN A 195 14.91 5.60 22.71
N TRP A 196 15.31 4.48 22.12
CA TRP A 196 15.93 3.39 22.86
C TRP A 196 17.28 3.05 22.27
N THR A 197 18.24 2.83 23.14
CA THR A 197 19.59 2.51 22.68
C THR A 197 20.26 1.47 23.54
N SER A 198 20.99 0.57 22.89
CA SER A 198 21.84 -0.41 23.55
C SER A 198 23.21 -0.50 22.87
N GLY A 199 24.16 -1.16 23.53
CA GLY A 199 25.49 -1.42 22.98
C GLY A 199 26.28 -0.17 22.62
N SER A 200 27.27 -0.33 21.75
CA SER A 200 28.14 0.76 21.32
C SER A 200 28.56 0.57 19.87
N PHE A 201 28.63 1.68 19.14
CA PHE A 201 29.03 1.73 17.74
C PHE A 201 28.27 0.72 16.86
N THR A 202 28.98 -0.03 16.02
CA THR A 202 28.44 -1.01 15.06
C THR A 202 27.62 -2.13 15.72
N GLU A 203 27.95 -2.51 16.95
CA GLU A 203 27.24 -3.55 17.72
C GLU A 203 26.09 -2.97 18.55
N GLY A 204 25.83 -1.66 18.48
CA GLY A 204 24.79 -0.97 19.23
C GLY A 204 23.46 -0.88 18.48
N SER A 205 22.40 -0.47 19.15
CA SER A 205 21.09 -0.19 18.54
C SER A 205 20.69 1.26 18.81
N TRP A 206 20.03 1.87 17.85
CA TRP A 206 19.25 3.09 18.07
C TRP A 206 17.86 2.88 17.49
N GLU A 207 16.85 2.81 18.33
CA GLU A 207 15.44 2.80 17.97
C GLU A 207 14.90 4.21 18.16
N THR A 208 14.46 4.83 17.07
CA THR A 208 13.87 6.17 17.09
C THR A 208 12.48 6.11 17.74
N TRP A 209 12.12 7.16 18.48
CA TRP A 209 10.79 7.30 19.05
C TRP A 209 9.70 7.36 17.98
N ILE A 210 8.48 6.94 18.33
CA ILE A 210 7.43 6.53 17.38
C ILE A 210 7.10 7.60 16.33
N ASP A 211 7.00 8.88 16.72
CA ASP A 211 6.57 9.96 15.82
C ASP A 211 7.66 10.45 14.84
N ARG A 212 8.84 9.81 14.81
CA ARG A 212 9.96 10.18 13.92
C ARG A 212 10.61 8.96 13.25
N ARG A 213 9.97 7.81 13.32
CA ARG A 213 10.47 6.54 12.76
C ARG A 213 10.45 6.55 11.24
N GLY A 214 9.35 7.04 10.67
CA GLY A 214 9.09 7.15 9.25
C GLY A 214 10.03 8.15 8.59
N ASP A 215 10.25 9.32 9.21
CA ASP A 215 11.23 10.31 8.75
C ASP A 215 12.62 9.72 8.56
N VAL A 216 13.08 8.96 9.55
CA VAL A 216 14.41 8.33 9.50
C VAL A 216 14.43 7.22 8.47
N ALA A 217 13.39 6.40 8.40
CA ALA A 217 13.31 5.30 7.44
C ALA A 217 13.32 5.81 6.00
N ARG A 218 12.46 6.78 5.65
CA ARG A 218 12.38 7.35 4.30
C ARG A 218 13.63 8.12 3.90
N ALA A 219 14.33 8.75 4.85
CA ALA A 219 15.63 9.35 4.58
C ALA A 219 16.70 8.31 4.21
N LEU A 220 16.66 7.13 4.83
CA LEU A 220 17.59 6.04 4.56
C LEU A 220 17.27 5.30 3.26
N PHE A 221 15.99 5.02 2.98
CA PHE A 221 15.55 4.49 1.69
C PHE A 221 15.95 5.40 0.54
N TYR A 222 15.82 6.71 0.73
CA TYR A 222 16.28 7.70 -0.24
C TYR A 222 17.78 7.61 -0.51
N LEU A 223 18.63 7.49 0.52
CA LEU A 223 20.08 7.38 0.29
C LEU A 223 20.43 6.11 -0.47
N ASP A 224 19.74 5.02 -0.19
CA ASP A 224 19.96 3.74 -0.85
C ASP A 224 19.68 3.81 -2.35
N VAL A 225 18.55 4.40 -2.74
CA VAL A 225 18.21 4.56 -4.17
C VAL A 225 18.96 5.73 -4.81
N ARG A 226 19.29 6.78 -4.06
CA ARG A 226 20.05 7.91 -4.61
C ARG A 226 21.48 7.51 -4.93
N TYR A 227 22.15 6.81 -4.04
CA TYR A 227 23.58 6.53 -4.13
C TYR A 227 23.82 5.06 -4.48
N GLU A 228 23.67 4.70 -5.76
CA GLU A 228 23.92 3.32 -6.28
C GLU A 228 25.36 3.15 -6.83
N GLY A 229 26.27 4.03 -6.42
CA GLY A 229 27.62 4.13 -6.98
C GLY A 229 27.68 4.94 -8.28
N GLY A 230 28.79 4.80 -9.02
CA GLY A 230 28.98 5.51 -10.28
C GLY A 230 29.63 6.88 -10.14
N VAL A 231 29.21 7.85 -10.95
CA VAL A 231 29.77 9.22 -10.98
C VAL A 231 28.67 10.26 -11.13
N HIS A 232 28.77 11.34 -10.37
CA HIS A 232 27.86 12.47 -10.47
C HIS A 232 27.83 13.03 -11.90
N GLY A 233 26.64 13.17 -12.48
CA GLY A 233 26.43 13.48 -13.91
C GLY A 233 27.00 14.83 -14.36
N VAL A 234 27.03 15.84 -13.48
CA VAL A 234 27.58 17.18 -13.78
C VAL A 234 29.08 17.30 -13.49
N THR A 235 29.55 16.76 -12.37
CA THR A 235 30.93 17.00 -11.90
C THR A 235 31.90 15.87 -12.21
N GLY A 236 31.40 14.66 -12.48
CA GLY A 236 32.18 13.45 -12.72
C GLY A 236 32.90 12.91 -11.49
N TYR A 237 32.57 13.38 -10.29
CA TYR A 237 33.10 12.81 -9.06
C TYR A 237 32.47 11.44 -8.79
N SER A 238 33.27 10.50 -8.29
CA SER A 238 32.78 9.17 -7.91
C SER A 238 31.82 9.28 -6.74
N GLU A 239 30.69 8.58 -6.84
CA GLU A 239 29.71 8.44 -5.77
C GLU A 239 29.80 7.04 -5.15
N PRO A 240 29.55 6.90 -3.84
CA PRO A 240 29.50 5.60 -3.19
C PRO A 240 28.20 4.87 -3.52
N ASP A 241 28.22 3.55 -3.38
CA ASP A 241 27.04 2.69 -3.36
C ASP A 241 26.61 2.48 -1.90
N LEU A 242 25.50 3.09 -1.49
CA LEU A 242 24.98 3.00 -0.13
C LEU A 242 23.84 1.98 -0.12
N ILE A 243 23.99 0.90 0.63
CA ILE A 243 23.07 -0.24 0.59
C ILE A 243 22.49 -0.50 1.99
N LEU A 244 21.17 -0.49 2.10
CA LEU A 244 20.48 -0.98 3.28
C LEU A 244 20.47 -2.51 3.28
N THR A 245 20.68 -3.11 4.45
CA THR A 245 20.74 -4.57 4.57
C THR A 245 20.39 -5.04 5.97
N ASP A 246 19.79 -6.23 6.09
CA ASP A 246 19.61 -6.90 7.38
C ASP A 246 20.88 -7.67 7.84
N ASP A 247 21.94 -7.69 7.01
CA ASP A 247 23.21 -8.33 7.38
C ASP A 247 24.02 -7.45 8.34
N GLU A 248 23.93 -7.78 9.64
CA GLU A 248 24.71 -7.14 10.70
C GLU A 248 26.23 -7.16 10.47
N GLY A 249 26.75 -8.20 9.81
CA GLY A 249 28.15 -8.32 9.47
C GLY A 249 28.60 -7.29 8.44
N LEU A 250 27.80 -7.08 7.39
CA LEU A 250 28.05 -6.06 6.37
C LEU A 250 27.95 -4.63 6.95
N ILE A 251 26.94 -4.38 7.77
CA ILE A 251 26.81 -3.08 8.47
C ILE A 251 28.03 -2.83 9.36
N ALA A 252 28.44 -3.83 10.15
CA ALA A 252 29.59 -3.68 11.03
C ALA A 252 30.89 -3.45 10.26
N ALA A 253 31.05 -4.11 9.11
CA ALA A 253 32.21 -3.95 8.23
C ALA A 253 32.30 -2.55 7.59
N SER A 254 31.18 -1.83 7.49
CA SER A 254 31.12 -0.51 6.87
C SER A 254 31.78 0.59 7.69
N ASN A 255 32.01 0.37 8.99
CA ASN A 255 32.67 1.33 9.87
C ASN A 255 34.20 1.39 9.69
N THR A 256 34.66 1.77 8.50
CA THR A 256 36.09 1.84 8.19
C THR A 256 36.69 3.20 8.51
N GLY A 257 35.86 4.26 8.55
CA GLY A 257 36.34 5.64 8.65
C GLY A 257 37.13 6.09 7.43
N ALA A 258 36.97 5.42 6.28
CA ALA A 258 37.51 5.80 4.98
C ALA A 258 36.37 6.05 3.98
N ASN A 259 36.70 6.70 2.85
CA ASN A 259 35.77 6.80 1.73
C ASN A 259 35.70 5.42 1.07
N GLU A 260 34.56 4.74 1.16
CA GLU A 260 34.36 3.41 0.59
C GLU A 260 33.59 3.49 -0.72
N ALA A 261 33.84 2.53 -1.60
CA ALA A 261 33.04 2.37 -2.82
C ALA A 261 31.64 1.84 -2.53
N VAL A 262 31.50 1.04 -1.46
CA VAL A 262 30.23 0.48 -0.99
C VAL A 262 30.15 0.67 0.53
N GLY A 263 29.02 1.16 1.03
CA GLY A 263 28.73 1.27 2.46
C GLY A 263 27.39 0.65 2.79
N TYR A 264 27.30 -0.02 3.93
CA TYR A 264 26.08 -0.68 4.41
C TYR A 264 25.60 -0.08 5.74
N MET A 265 24.28 0.00 5.93
CA MET A 265 23.65 0.53 7.15
C MET A 265 22.21 0.01 7.29
N GLY A 266 21.63 0.07 8.49
CA GLY A 266 20.18 -0.02 8.73
C GLY A 266 19.50 -1.35 8.36
N MET A 267 18.83 -1.96 9.33
CA MET A 267 18.02 -3.16 9.09
C MET A 267 16.83 -2.82 8.17
N VAL A 268 16.85 -3.26 6.91
CA VAL A 268 15.76 -3.03 5.95
C VAL A 268 14.42 -3.47 6.54
N SER A 269 14.39 -4.64 7.18
CA SER A 269 13.21 -5.17 7.85
C SER A 269 12.62 -4.23 8.91
N VAL A 270 13.46 -3.58 9.72
CA VAL A 270 13.02 -2.63 10.75
C VAL A 270 12.60 -1.30 10.13
N LEU A 271 13.33 -0.83 9.12
CA LEU A 271 13.01 0.44 8.45
C LEU A 271 11.68 0.34 7.68
N LEU A 272 11.37 -0.82 7.10
CA LEU A 272 10.07 -1.10 6.48
C LEU A 272 8.94 -1.03 7.53
N GLN A 273 9.13 -1.68 8.68
CA GLN A 273 8.17 -1.61 9.78
C GLN A 273 7.98 -0.16 10.26
N TRP A 274 9.05 0.61 10.39
CA TRP A 274 9.01 2.00 10.82
C TRP A 274 8.31 2.92 9.83
N HIS A 275 8.55 2.71 8.54
CA HIS A 275 7.87 3.42 7.47
C HIS A 275 6.35 3.21 7.52
N GLN A 276 5.90 1.98 7.83
CA GLN A 276 4.48 1.66 7.97
C GLN A 276 3.87 2.20 9.27
N GLN A 277 4.61 2.17 10.38
CA GLN A 277 4.15 2.65 11.68
C GLN A 277 4.03 4.17 11.78
N ASP A 278 4.78 4.91 10.98
CA ASP A 278 4.85 6.36 10.98
C ASP A 278 4.73 6.91 9.54
N PRO A 279 3.50 7.06 9.03
CA PRO A 279 3.24 7.57 7.69
C PRO A 279 3.76 9.00 7.47
N VAL A 280 3.86 9.42 6.20
CA VAL A 280 4.30 10.79 5.86
C VAL A 280 3.34 11.82 6.44
N ASP A 281 3.88 12.78 7.19
CA ASP A 281 3.12 13.89 7.75
C ASP A 281 3.42 15.23 7.05
N ALA A 282 2.67 16.28 7.43
CA ALA A 282 2.83 17.60 6.84
C ALA A 282 4.20 18.23 7.14
N LYS A 283 4.84 17.86 8.26
CA LYS A 283 6.16 18.38 8.64
C LYS A 283 7.22 17.79 7.71
N GLU A 284 7.17 16.50 7.45
CA GLU A 284 8.08 15.80 6.57
C GLU A 284 7.92 16.25 5.11
N ALA A 285 6.68 16.43 4.64
CA ALA A 285 6.41 17.00 3.31
C ALA A 285 6.99 18.43 3.16
N SER A 286 6.76 19.31 4.16
CA SER A 286 7.34 20.66 4.17
C SER A 286 8.87 20.64 4.18
N ARG A 287 9.47 19.68 4.90
CA ARG A 287 10.92 19.49 4.92
C ARG A 287 11.45 19.12 3.53
N ASN A 288 10.78 18.22 2.82
CA ASN A 288 11.12 17.82 1.45
C ASN A 288 11.04 19.01 0.48
N ASP A 289 10.04 19.89 0.61
CA ASP A 289 9.91 21.13 -0.15
C ASP A 289 11.10 22.07 0.04
N VAL A 290 11.48 22.28 1.30
CA VAL A 290 12.61 23.14 1.65
C VAL A 290 13.89 22.59 1.05
N VAL A 291 14.22 21.31 1.30
CA VAL A 291 15.47 20.72 0.78
C VAL A 291 15.50 20.77 -0.74
N TYR A 292 14.39 20.43 -1.41
CA TYR A 292 14.27 20.54 -2.87
C TYR A 292 14.58 21.94 -3.39
N SER A 293 14.10 22.99 -2.71
CA SER A 293 14.34 24.37 -3.13
C SER A 293 15.82 24.79 -3.15
N PHE A 294 16.68 24.07 -2.43
CA PHE A 294 18.13 24.31 -2.38
C PHE A 294 18.93 23.27 -3.17
N GLN A 295 18.58 21.99 -3.09
CA GLN A 295 19.34 20.89 -3.69
C GLN A 295 18.83 20.48 -5.07
N GLY A 296 17.61 20.83 -5.44
CA GLY A 296 17.04 20.56 -6.76
C GLY A 296 16.59 19.11 -6.97
N ASN A 297 16.75 18.24 -5.99
CA ASN A 297 16.19 16.88 -5.99
C ASN A 297 15.26 16.65 -4.78
N ARG A 298 14.30 15.74 -4.93
CA ARG A 298 13.31 15.41 -3.88
C ARG A 298 13.56 14.02 -3.31
N ASN A 299 13.17 13.79 -2.06
CA ASN A 299 13.05 12.44 -1.54
C ASN A 299 11.72 11.86 -2.06
N PRO A 300 11.78 10.85 -2.95
CA PRO A 300 10.59 10.29 -3.56
C PRO A 300 9.73 9.48 -2.59
N PHE A 301 10.29 8.97 -1.50
CA PHE A 301 9.54 8.19 -0.53
C PHE A 301 8.71 9.05 0.41
N ILE A 302 8.91 10.38 0.38
CA ILE A 302 8.01 11.35 1.02
C ILE A 302 6.86 11.70 0.07
N ASP A 303 7.14 11.87 -1.22
CA ASP A 303 6.12 12.24 -2.22
C ASP A 303 5.26 11.03 -2.66
N HIS A 304 5.86 9.84 -2.66
CA HIS A 304 5.32 8.54 -3.06
C HIS A 304 5.76 7.46 -2.05
N PRO A 305 5.23 7.46 -0.82
CA PRO A 305 5.58 6.47 0.20
C PRO A 305 5.33 5.03 -0.26
N GLU A 306 4.34 4.81 -1.12
CA GLU A 306 4.00 3.51 -1.69
C GLU A 306 5.14 2.86 -2.51
N TRP A 307 6.13 3.63 -2.97
CA TRP A 307 7.27 3.08 -3.72
C TRP A 307 8.29 2.37 -2.84
N VAL A 308 8.27 2.59 -1.52
CA VAL A 308 9.11 1.84 -0.57
C VAL A 308 8.78 0.35 -0.67
N ASP A 309 7.50 -0.02 -0.68
CA ASP A 309 7.07 -1.41 -0.71
C ASP A 309 7.44 -2.10 -2.04
N CYS A 310 7.39 -1.37 -3.16
CA CYS A 310 7.83 -1.91 -4.44
C CYS A 310 9.33 -2.21 -4.46
N ILE A 311 10.17 -1.25 -4.05
CA ILE A 311 11.63 -1.38 -4.15
C ILE A 311 12.21 -2.30 -3.08
N PHE A 312 11.74 -2.20 -1.83
CA PHE A 312 12.35 -2.87 -0.68
C PHE A 312 11.58 -4.09 -0.18
N ALA A 313 10.27 -4.21 -0.48
CA ALA A 313 9.46 -5.39 -0.15
C ALA A 313 9.08 -6.23 -1.37
N GLY A 314 9.45 -5.80 -2.59
CA GLY A 314 9.20 -6.53 -3.84
C GLY A 314 7.77 -6.44 -4.37
N ASN A 315 6.94 -5.56 -3.80
CA ASN A 315 5.51 -5.46 -4.10
C ASN A 315 5.19 -4.27 -5.02
N CYS A 316 5.40 -4.44 -6.32
CA CYS A 316 5.17 -3.38 -7.32
C CYS A 316 3.75 -3.42 -7.86
N GLY A 317 2.86 -2.67 -7.21
CA GLY A 317 1.44 -2.61 -7.55
C GLY A 317 0.80 -1.23 -7.53
N GLY A 318 1.50 -0.17 -7.08
CA GLY A 318 1.02 1.22 -7.14
C GLY A 318 -0.34 1.50 -6.50
N GLY A 319 -0.86 0.54 -5.74
CA GLY A 319 -2.04 0.67 -4.91
C GLY A 319 -1.70 -0.03 -3.62
N GLY A 320 -1.38 0.75 -2.59
CA GLY A 320 -1.80 0.34 -1.26
C GLY A 320 -3.28 0.02 -1.34
N ASP A 321 -3.75 -0.95 -0.58
CA ASP A 321 -5.17 -1.16 -0.48
C ASP A 321 -5.83 0.19 -0.17
N THR A 322 -6.81 0.59 -0.98
CA THR A 322 -7.62 1.80 -0.78
C THR A 322 -9.09 1.42 -0.58
N THR A 323 -9.36 0.11 -0.55
CA THR A 323 -10.70 -0.43 -0.36
C THR A 323 -10.84 -0.65 1.14
N PRO A 324 -11.66 0.15 1.84
CA PRO A 324 -11.87 -0.09 3.24
C PRO A 324 -12.49 -1.48 3.44
N PRO A 325 -12.18 -2.16 4.56
CA PRO A 325 -12.80 -3.43 4.86
C PRO A 325 -14.33 -3.33 4.84
N ALA A 326 -15.01 -4.45 4.64
CA ALA A 326 -16.43 -4.54 4.81
C ALA A 326 -16.85 -4.07 6.21
N ALA A 327 -17.90 -3.24 6.25
CA ALA A 327 -18.47 -2.78 7.51
C ALA A 327 -18.84 -3.99 8.39
N PRO A 328 -18.42 -4.02 9.68
CA PRO A 328 -18.77 -5.11 10.59
C PRO A 328 -20.28 -5.37 10.62
N THR A 329 -20.66 -6.64 10.58
CA THR A 329 -22.07 -7.06 10.58
C THR A 329 -22.39 -7.90 11.81
N GLY A 330 -23.67 -8.00 12.15
CA GLY A 330 -24.13 -8.82 13.27
C GLY A 330 -23.69 -8.30 14.65
N LEU A 331 -23.29 -7.02 14.75
CA LEU A 331 -22.99 -6.39 16.03
C LEU A 331 -24.16 -6.59 16.99
N ALA A 332 -23.86 -7.11 18.18
CA ALA A 332 -24.78 -7.33 19.27
C ALA A 332 -24.20 -6.71 20.55
N ALA A 333 -25.05 -6.02 21.30
CA ALA A 333 -24.69 -5.48 22.61
C ALA A 333 -25.43 -6.23 23.71
N THR A 334 -24.66 -6.85 24.61
CA THR A 334 -25.16 -7.58 25.77
C THR A 334 -24.91 -6.73 27.01
N PRO A 335 -25.98 -6.24 27.69
CA PRO A 335 -25.81 -5.46 28.91
C PRO A 335 -25.21 -6.33 30.02
N GLY A 336 -24.13 -5.84 30.62
CA GLY A 336 -23.49 -6.40 31.82
C GLY A 336 -23.62 -5.45 33.02
N ASP A 337 -22.95 -5.80 34.11
CA ASP A 337 -22.84 -4.96 35.30
C ASP A 337 -21.80 -3.86 35.07
N GLY A 338 -22.24 -2.60 35.03
CA GLY A 338 -21.34 -1.46 34.78
C GLY A 338 -20.55 -1.59 33.47
N SER A 339 -21.03 -2.42 32.55
CA SER A 339 -20.32 -2.82 31.34
C SER A 339 -21.29 -3.24 30.24
N VAL A 340 -20.83 -3.19 29.00
CA VAL A 340 -21.53 -3.74 27.84
C VAL A 340 -20.57 -4.65 27.10
N GLY A 341 -20.92 -5.92 26.97
CA GLY A 341 -20.23 -6.85 26.09
C GLY A 341 -20.71 -6.65 24.65
N LEU A 342 -19.79 -6.45 23.74
CA LEU A 342 -20.02 -6.34 22.29
C LEU A 342 -19.42 -7.56 21.61
N ASP A 343 -20.16 -8.09 20.65
CA ASP A 343 -19.78 -9.23 19.80
C ASP A 343 -20.29 -8.96 18.39
N TRP A 344 -19.50 -9.26 17.37
CA TRP A 344 -19.88 -9.13 15.97
C TRP A 344 -19.33 -10.29 15.13
N VAL A 345 -19.79 -10.38 13.88
CA VAL A 345 -19.30 -11.42 12.98
C VAL A 345 -17.87 -11.08 12.57
N ASP A 346 -16.96 -12.05 12.69
CA ASP A 346 -15.59 -11.96 12.19
C ASP A 346 -15.57 -11.49 10.74
N ASN A 347 -14.83 -10.41 10.48
CA ASN A 347 -14.43 -10.05 9.14
C ASN A 347 -13.31 -11.00 8.69
N GLY A 348 -13.56 -11.74 7.62
CA GLY A 348 -12.64 -12.73 7.05
C GLY A 348 -11.72 -12.17 5.96
N GLU A 349 -11.60 -10.84 5.85
CA GLU A 349 -10.69 -10.19 4.93
C GLU A 349 -9.22 -10.47 5.33
N PRO A 350 -8.34 -10.87 4.37
CA PRO A 350 -6.98 -11.32 4.69
C PRO A 350 -6.05 -10.23 5.26
N ASP A 351 -6.39 -8.96 5.04
CA ASP A 351 -5.64 -7.75 5.37
C ASP A 351 -6.23 -6.98 6.57
N LEU A 352 -7.21 -7.56 7.27
CA LEU A 352 -7.79 -6.97 8.47
C LEU A 352 -6.73 -6.78 9.58
N MET A 353 -6.54 -5.54 10.02
CA MET A 353 -5.68 -5.17 11.15
C MET A 353 -6.42 -5.19 12.49
N GLY A 354 -7.72 -4.86 12.49
CA GLY A 354 -8.58 -4.94 13.68
C GLY A 354 -9.82 -4.05 13.59
N TYR A 355 -10.45 -3.76 14.72
CA TYR A 355 -11.73 -3.04 14.81
C TYR A 355 -11.64 -1.83 15.74
N ALA A 356 -12.21 -0.71 15.33
CA ALA A 356 -12.40 0.44 16.20
C ALA A 356 -13.83 0.47 16.74
N VAL A 357 -13.96 0.61 18.06
CA VAL A 357 -15.24 0.61 18.78
C VAL A 357 -15.57 2.02 19.22
N TYR A 358 -16.75 2.49 18.82
CA TYR A 358 -17.23 3.83 19.08
C TYR A 358 -18.49 3.81 19.95
N ARG A 359 -18.59 4.76 20.88
CA ARG A 359 -19.70 4.90 21.85
C ARG A 359 -20.31 6.29 21.83
N ALA A 360 -21.62 6.37 21.98
CA ALA A 360 -22.39 7.59 22.22
C ALA A 360 -23.38 7.44 23.38
N THR A 361 -23.84 8.58 23.93
CA THR A 361 -24.91 8.64 24.94
C THR A 361 -26.27 9.05 24.34
N ALA A 362 -26.32 9.28 23.03
CA ALA A 362 -27.51 9.56 22.25
C ALA A 362 -27.48 8.77 20.94
N SER A 363 -28.64 8.32 20.48
CA SER A 363 -28.77 7.62 19.20
C SER A 363 -28.32 8.53 18.05
N GLY A 364 -27.48 8.01 17.16
CA GLY A 364 -26.91 8.75 16.05
C GLY A 364 -25.70 9.61 16.40
N GLY A 365 -25.17 9.54 17.63
CA GLY A 365 -23.94 10.23 18.04
C GLY A 365 -24.16 11.55 18.78
N PRO A 366 -23.10 12.34 19.03
CA PRO A 366 -21.72 12.14 18.57
C PRO A 366 -21.05 10.92 19.22
N TYR A 367 -20.29 10.18 18.43
CA TYR A 367 -19.57 9.00 18.89
C TYR A 367 -18.12 9.33 19.26
N ALA A 368 -17.61 8.69 20.31
CA ALA A 368 -16.21 8.75 20.73
C ALA A 368 -15.62 7.33 20.73
N GLU A 369 -14.38 7.19 20.29
CA GLU A 369 -13.66 5.92 20.32
C GLU A 369 -13.37 5.52 21.77
N VAL A 370 -13.61 4.25 22.11
CA VAL A 370 -13.50 3.72 23.48
C VAL A 370 -12.49 2.58 23.61
N THR A 371 -11.76 2.26 22.55
CA THR A 371 -10.77 1.18 22.53
C THR A 371 -9.52 1.61 21.76
N ALA A 372 -8.36 1.02 22.09
CA ALA A 372 -7.30 0.84 21.10
C ALA A 372 -7.71 -0.31 20.17
N LEU A 373 -7.26 -0.30 18.90
CA LEU A 373 -7.72 -1.23 17.86
C LEU A 373 -7.87 -2.67 18.36
N ALA A 374 -9.11 -3.19 18.39
CA ALA A 374 -9.42 -4.53 18.87
C ALA A 374 -9.07 -5.57 17.79
N THR A 375 -8.25 -6.58 18.11
CA THR A 375 -7.78 -7.59 17.13
C THR A 375 -8.68 -8.82 17.04
N VAL A 376 -9.75 -8.86 17.83
CA VAL A 376 -10.77 -9.92 17.84
C VAL A 376 -12.17 -9.30 17.76
N SER A 377 -13.17 -10.05 17.30
CA SER A 377 -14.55 -9.56 17.08
C SER A 377 -15.40 -9.37 18.35
N GLN A 378 -14.75 -9.18 19.49
CA GLN A 378 -15.37 -9.03 20.79
C GLN A 378 -14.71 -7.90 21.57
N PHE A 379 -15.52 -7.14 22.31
CA PHE A 379 -15.05 -6.05 23.15
C PHE A 379 -15.94 -5.86 24.37
N THR A 380 -15.37 -5.60 25.55
CA THR A 380 -16.16 -5.26 26.75
C THR A 380 -15.90 -3.81 27.16
N ASP A 381 -16.88 -2.95 26.92
CA ASP A 381 -16.84 -1.56 27.38
C ASP A 381 -17.19 -1.52 28.86
N SER A 382 -16.24 -1.07 29.69
CA SER A 382 -16.29 -1.17 31.15
C SER A 382 -16.38 0.20 31.82
N GLY A 383 -16.85 0.27 33.08
CA GLY A 383 -16.93 1.53 33.82
C GLY A 383 -18.13 2.41 33.41
N LEU A 384 -19.15 1.79 32.85
CA LEU A 384 -20.38 2.44 32.39
C LEU A 384 -21.36 2.69 33.54
N THR A 385 -22.12 3.78 33.44
CA THR A 385 -23.16 4.09 34.41
C THR A 385 -24.39 3.22 34.16
N GLY A 386 -24.71 2.35 35.11
CA GLY A 386 -25.91 1.51 35.03
C GLY A 386 -27.20 2.32 34.87
N GLY A 387 -28.12 1.85 34.05
CA GLY A 387 -29.38 2.56 33.74
C GLY A 387 -29.25 3.69 32.71
N VAL A 388 -28.04 4.07 32.30
CA VAL A 388 -27.80 4.92 31.14
C VAL A 388 -27.74 4.04 29.88
N THR A 389 -28.51 4.38 28.85
CA THR A 389 -28.42 3.69 27.56
C THR A 389 -27.24 4.24 26.77
N TYR A 390 -26.35 3.35 26.36
CA TYR A 390 -25.23 3.66 25.48
C TYR A 390 -25.49 3.07 24.09
N TYR A 391 -25.01 3.78 23.08
CA TYR A 391 -25.14 3.43 21.66
C TYR A 391 -23.75 3.12 21.10
N TYR A 392 -23.63 2.05 20.34
CA TYR A 392 -22.36 1.53 19.83
C TYR A 392 -22.41 1.32 18.33
N VAL A 393 -21.29 1.65 17.69
CA VAL A 393 -20.98 1.25 16.32
C VAL A 393 -19.54 0.75 16.28
N VAL A 394 -19.25 -0.17 15.35
CA VAL A 394 -17.91 -0.74 15.14
C VAL A 394 -17.52 -0.55 13.68
N THR A 395 -16.27 -0.18 13.45
CA THR A 395 -15.63 -0.16 12.12
C THR A 395 -14.51 -1.19 12.09
N ALA A 396 -14.14 -1.64 10.89
CA ALA A 396 -12.97 -2.49 10.64
C ALA A 396 -11.87 -1.64 9.99
N LYS A 397 -10.61 -1.88 10.38
CA LYS A 397 -9.42 -1.28 9.78
C LYS A 397 -8.52 -2.35 9.19
N ASP A 398 -7.95 -2.08 8.03
CA ASP A 398 -6.95 -2.96 7.39
C ASP A 398 -5.51 -2.54 7.74
N SER A 399 -4.54 -3.37 7.31
CA SER A 399 -3.11 -3.13 7.47
C SER A 399 -2.57 -1.94 6.67
N SER A 400 -3.36 -1.40 5.74
CA SER A 400 -3.06 -0.19 4.96
C SER A 400 -3.67 1.09 5.58
N GLY A 401 -4.41 0.95 6.69
CA GLY A 401 -4.99 2.06 7.45
C GLY A 401 -6.36 2.53 6.96
N ASN A 402 -7.00 1.87 6.00
CA ASN A 402 -8.36 2.24 5.60
C ASN A 402 -9.36 1.80 6.65
N GLU A 403 -10.41 2.60 6.84
CA GLU A 403 -11.45 2.34 7.83
C GLU A 403 -12.82 2.18 7.17
N SER A 404 -13.49 1.07 7.48
CA SER A 404 -14.80 0.74 6.94
C SER A 404 -15.87 1.77 7.33
N PRO A 405 -17.00 1.84 6.61
CA PRO A 405 -18.22 2.40 7.18
C PRO A 405 -18.58 1.72 8.50
N SER A 406 -19.27 2.44 9.39
CA SER A 406 -19.74 1.89 10.66
C SER A 406 -20.76 0.78 10.46
N SER A 407 -20.72 -0.22 11.35
CA SER A 407 -21.81 -1.18 11.54
C SER A 407 -23.15 -0.48 11.80
N PRO A 408 -24.29 -1.17 11.65
CA PRO A 408 -25.54 -0.70 12.22
C PRO A 408 -25.40 -0.42 13.73
N GLU A 409 -26.01 0.68 14.19
CA GLU A 409 -26.02 1.05 15.61
C GLU A 409 -26.75 -0.01 16.43
N VAL A 410 -26.14 -0.40 17.55
CA VAL A 410 -26.81 -1.14 18.61
C VAL A 410 -26.80 -0.33 19.90
N GLN A 411 -27.70 -0.67 20.81
CA GLN A 411 -27.76 -0.05 22.12
C GLN A 411 -27.84 -1.10 23.21
N ALA A 412 -27.24 -0.79 24.34
CA ALA A 412 -27.44 -1.53 25.57
C ALA A 412 -27.55 -0.57 26.74
N THR A 413 -28.40 -0.95 27.70
CA THR A 413 -28.49 -0.29 28.99
C THR A 413 -27.81 -1.23 29.98
N PRO A 414 -26.52 -1.03 30.32
CA PRO A 414 -25.86 -1.78 31.36
C PRO A 414 -26.76 -1.84 32.58
N THR A 415 -26.91 -3.03 33.13
CA THR A 415 -27.58 -3.16 34.42
C THR A 415 -26.70 -2.46 35.44
N GLY A 416 -27.30 -1.62 36.27
CA GLY A 416 -26.63 -1.25 37.50
C GLY A 416 -26.39 -2.55 38.25
N GLY A 417 -25.14 -2.82 38.58
CA GLY A 417 -24.79 -3.93 39.45
C GLY A 417 -25.72 -4.00 40.63
N GLY A 418 -26.08 -5.23 40.96
CA GLY A 418 -26.26 -5.56 42.37
C GLY A 418 -24.95 -5.21 43.06
N GLY A 419 -24.87 -3.97 43.55
CA GLY A 419 -23.64 -3.35 44.01
C GLY A 419 -23.65 -1.81 43.97
N SER A 420 -24.66 -1.15 43.38
CA SER A 420 -24.82 0.31 43.53
C SER A 420 -26.01 0.66 44.43
N GLY A 421 -25.93 0.23 45.68
CA GLY A 421 -26.33 1.14 46.73
C GLY A 421 -25.37 2.34 46.73
N PRO A 422 -25.77 3.51 47.25
CA PRO A 422 -24.84 4.63 47.34
C PRO A 422 -23.54 4.22 48.04
N ALA A 423 -22.39 4.67 47.51
CA ALA A 423 -21.07 4.39 48.09
C ALA A 423 -20.89 5.00 49.48
N ILE A 424 -21.71 6.01 49.82
CA ILE A 424 -21.82 6.56 51.16
C ILE A 424 -23.31 6.50 51.55
N TRP A 425 -23.66 5.86 52.67
CA TRP A 425 -25.05 5.58 53.03
C TRP A 425 -25.32 5.76 54.53
N ILE A 426 -26.60 5.84 54.89
CA ILE A 426 -27.05 5.82 56.30
C ILE A 426 -27.00 4.38 56.79
N ASN A 427 -26.16 4.12 57.79
CA ASN A 427 -25.75 2.79 58.24
C ASN A 427 -26.47 2.30 59.51
N GLU A 428 -26.71 3.22 60.43
CA GLU A 428 -27.32 2.99 61.74
C GLU A 428 -28.04 4.28 62.15
N PHE A 429 -29.17 4.20 62.85
CA PHE A 429 -29.77 5.36 63.50
C PHE A 429 -30.64 4.96 64.69
N HIS A 430 -30.88 5.93 65.57
CA HIS A 430 -31.75 5.78 66.74
C HIS A 430 -32.79 6.91 66.77
N TYR A 431 -34.06 6.54 66.90
CA TYR A 431 -35.16 7.46 67.17
C TYR A 431 -35.93 6.96 68.40
N ASP A 432 -35.84 7.66 69.54
CA ASP A 432 -36.44 7.19 70.80
C ASP A 432 -37.98 7.07 70.66
N ASN A 433 -38.52 5.97 71.18
CA ASN A 433 -39.95 5.63 71.07
C ASN A 433 -40.68 5.57 72.42
N ASP A 434 -40.01 5.82 73.56
CA ASP A 434 -40.66 5.88 74.87
C ASP A 434 -39.99 6.89 75.81
N GLY A 435 -40.03 8.17 75.42
CA GLY A 435 -39.34 9.19 76.20
C GLY A 435 -39.39 10.60 75.63
N THR A 436 -38.55 11.46 76.20
CA THR A 436 -38.15 12.73 75.59
C THR A 436 -36.97 12.44 74.69
N ASP A 437 -37.02 12.82 73.41
CA ASP A 437 -35.97 12.64 72.42
C ASP A 437 -34.56 12.95 73.00
N THR A 438 -33.88 11.91 73.51
CA THR A 438 -32.59 11.98 74.18
C THR A 438 -31.68 10.86 73.69
N GLY A 439 -30.65 11.25 72.94
CA GLY A 439 -29.62 10.32 72.46
C GLY A 439 -29.77 9.90 71.00
N GLU A 440 -30.56 10.65 70.22
CA GLU A 440 -30.75 10.44 68.79
C GLU A 440 -29.47 10.72 68.01
N PHE A 441 -29.17 9.82 67.09
CA PHE A 441 -28.05 9.93 66.17
C PHE A 441 -28.36 9.17 64.89
N PHE A 442 -27.56 9.46 63.86
CA PHE A 442 -27.44 8.63 62.67
C PHE A 442 -25.95 8.40 62.38
N GLU A 443 -25.64 7.31 61.71
CA GLU A 443 -24.30 6.92 61.31
C GLU A 443 -24.21 6.81 59.80
N ILE A 444 -23.07 7.24 59.26
CA ILE A 444 -22.76 7.16 57.84
C ILE A 444 -21.65 6.14 57.61
N ALA A 445 -21.81 5.27 56.62
CA ALA A 445 -20.79 4.32 56.18
C ALA A 445 -20.37 4.57 54.73
N GLY A 446 -19.16 4.16 54.36
CA GLY A 446 -18.61 4.27 52.99
C GLY A 446 -17.09 4.02 52.92
N PRO A 447 -16.45 4.23 51.75
CA PRO A 447 -15.02 4.03 51.58
C PRO A 447 -14.19 4.84 52.58
N ALA A 448 -13.19 4.19 53.17
CA ALA A 448 -12.23 4.85 54.04
C ALA A 448 -11.51 5.97 53.28
N GLY A 449 -11.35 7.13 53.91
CA GLY A 449 -10.79 8.31 53.26
C GLY A 449 -11.82 9.20 52.56
N ALA A 450 -13.09 8.80 52.47
CA ALA A 450 -14.15 9.68 51.95
C ALA A 450 -14.34 10.90 52.85
N ASP A 451 -14.26 12.10 52.27
CA ASP A 451 -14.50 13.39 52.93
C ASP A 451 -15.98 13.77 52.86
N LEU A 452 -16.62 13.89 54.03
CA LEU A 452 -18.03 14.26 54.17
C LEU A 452 -18.24 15.78 54.20
N SER A 453 -17.19 16.58 54.00
CA SER A 453 -17.30 18.04 53.93
C SER A 453 -18.29 18.47 52.83
N GLY A 454 -19.35 19.16 53.23
CA GLY A 454 -20.39 19.65 52.32
C GLY A 454 -21.61 18.72 52.18
N TRP A 455 -21.54 17.49 52.69
CA TRP A 455 -22.68 16.58 52.75
C TRP A 455 -23.66 16.98 53.87
N SER A 456 -24.91 16.52 53.81
CA SER A 456 -25.90 16.74 54.87
C SER A 456 -26.89 15.59 55.00
N VAL A 457 -27.46 15.42 56.19
CA VAL A 457 -28.65 14.59 56.44
C VAL A 457 -29.82 15.48 56.83
N ILE A 458 -30.97 15.26 56.20
CA ILE A 458 -32.17 16.09 56.33
C ILE A 458 -33.32 15.25 56.85
N GLY A 459 -33.96 15.72 57.93
CA GLY A 459 -35.12 15.08 58.54
C GLY A 459 -36.42 15.56 57.91
N TYR A 460 -37.30 14.62 57.57
CA TYR A 460 -38.59 14.85 56.94
C TYR A 460 -39.74 14.34 57.79
N ASN A 461 -40.71 15.21 58.06
CA ASN A 461 -41.90 14.91 58.85
C ASN A 461 -42.94 14.22 57.95
N GLY A 462 -43.43 13.03 58.27
CA GLY A 462 -44.41 12.35 57.40
C GLY A 462 -45.87 12.75 57.62
N ASN A 463 -46.18 13.66 58.53
CA ASN A 463 -47.42 14.44 58.53
C ASN A 463 -47.28 15.71 57.66
N GLY A 464 -46.87 15.54 56.40
CA GLY A 464 -46.85 16.60 55.40
C GLY A 464 -45.63 16.66 54.48
N GLY A 465 -44.62 15.83 54.72
CA GLY A 465 -43.40 15.74 53.90
C GLY A 465 -42.48 16.96 54.00
N LEU A 466 -42.61 17.77 55.06
CA LEU A 466 -41.81 18.98 55.24
C LEU A 466 -40.49 18.68 55.94
N VAL A 467 -39.43 19.39 55.56
CA VAL A 467 -38.15 19.40 56.29
C VAL A 467 -38.35 19.94 57.70
N TYR A 468 -37.90 19.21 58.71
CA TYR A 468 -37.93 19.67 60.11
C TYR A 468 -36.53 19.90 60.70
N ASP A 469 -35.49 19.28 60.15
CA ASP A 469 -34.11 19.46 60.61
C ASP A 469 -33.09 19.18 59.48
N THR A 470 -31.89 19.72 59.62
CA THR A 470 -30.76 19.52 58.68
C THR A 470 -29.44 19.53 59.43
N VAL A 471 -28.73 18.41 59.35
CA VAL A 471 -27.40 18.22 59.95
C VAL A 471 -26.36 18.23 58.84
N ASN A 472 -25.48 19.23 58.84
CA ASN A 472 -24.33 19.27 57.94
C ASN A 472 -23.23 18.32 58.44
N LEU A 473 -22.68 17.52 57.54
CA LEU A 473 -21.64 16.54 57.85
C LEU A 473 -20.26 17.18 57.68
N ALA A 474 -19.29 16.63 58.41
CA ALA A 474 -17.88 16.97 58.29
C ALA A 474 -17.01 15.82 58.83
N GLY A 475 -15.79 15.73 58.31
CA GLY A 475 -14.83 14.70 58.70
C GLY A 475 -14.61 13.65 57.60
N THR A 476 -13.66 12.76 57.84
CA THR A 476 -13.25 11.71 56.91
C THR A 476 -13.56 10.35 57.51
N LEU A 477 -14.11 9.42 56.72
CA LEU A 477 -14.40 8.07 57.18
C LEU A 477 -13.08 7.31 57.50
N PRO A 478 -12.91 6.76 58.71
CA PRO A 478 -11.71 6.00 59.09
C PRO A 478 -11.73 4.58 58.52
N ASP A 479 -10.59 3.97 58.20
CA ASP A 479 -10.54 2.55 57.81
C ASP A 479 -10.74 1.66 59.05
N LEU A 480 -11.92 1.04 59.16
CA LEU A 480 -12.29 0.17 60.27
C LEU A 480 -12.33 -1.30 59.85
N GLN A 481 -12.67 -1.59 58.59
CA GLN A 481 -12.70 -2.94 58.05
C GLN A 481 -12.59 -2.89 56.52
N ASN A 482 -11.53 -3.52 55.99
CA ASN A 482 -11.36 -3.80 54.57
C ASN A 482 -11.46 -2.59 53.62
N GLY A 483 -10.97 -1.41 54.02
CA GLY A 483 -11.02 -0.20 53.20
C GLY A 483 -12.32 0.59 53.33
N PHE A 484 -13.18 0.24 54.30
CA PHE A 484 -14.43 0.93 54.62
C PHE A 484 -14.46 1.42 56.07
N GLY A 485 -15.27 2.47 56.29
CA GLY A 485 -15.38 3.19 57.55
C GLY A 485 -16.78 3.65 57.88
N VAL A 486 -17.00 3.96 59.16
CA VAL A 486 -18.25 4.59 59.64
C VAL A 486 -17.97 5.84 60.47
N LEU A 487 -18.92 6.77 60.52
CA LEU A 487 -18.87 7.97 61.36
C LEU A 487 -20.27 8.37 61.84
N ALA A 488 -20.44 8.51 63.16
CA ALA A 488 -21.71 8.84 63.81
C ALA A 488 -21.88 10.35 64.05
N PHE A 489 -23.11 10.83 63.91
CA PHE A 489 -23.49 12.23 64.06
C PHE A 489 -24.75 12.38 64.93
N PRO A 490 -24.76 13.30 65.91
CA PRO A 490 -25.95 13.57 66.70
C PRO A 490 -27.03 14.30 65.87
N MET A 491 -28.30 13.94 66.08
CA MET A 491 -29.44 14.63 65.47
C MET A 491 -30.56 14.81 66.49
N THR A 492 -30.54 15.91 67.24
CA THR A 492 -31.47 16.11 68.36
C THR A 492 -32.91 16.29 67.89
N GLY A 493 -33.84 15.50 68.43
CA GLY A 493 -35.27 15.61 68.11
C GLY A 493 -35.66 14.96 66.79
N MET A 494 -35.05 13.81 66.45
CA MET A 494 -35.57 12.94 65.41
C MET A 494 -37.02 12.58 65.73
N GLN A 495 -37.92 12.80 64.77
CA GLN A 495 -39.34 12.58 64.97
C GLN A 495 -39.67 11.08 64.89
N ASN A 496 -40.74 10.67 65.55
CA ASN A 496 -41.17 9.27 65.66
C ASN A 496 -42.65 9.10 65.27
N GLY A 497 -43.16 9.95 64.38
CA GLY A 497 -44.46 9.81 63.76
C GLY A 497 -44.43 8.75 62.65
N SER A 498 -45.47 7.93 62.57
CA SER A 498 -45.63 7.01 61.43
C SER A 498 -46.29 7.73 60.25
N PRO A 499 -45.65 7.81 59.08
CA PRO A 499 -44.20 7.62 58.81
C PRO A 499 -43.36 8.90 59.05
N ASP A 500 -42.04 8.78 59.12
CA ASP A 500 -41.04 9.88 59.12
C ASP A 500 -39.80 9.42 58.33
N GLY A 501 -38.89 10.32 57.94
CA GLY A 501 -37.76 9.93 57.10
C GLY A 501 -36.50 10.80 57.15
N LEU A 502 -35.43 10.26 56.57
CA LEU A 502 -34.09 10.87 56.48
C LEU A 502 -33.60 10.84 55.04
N ALA A 503 -33.11 11.98 54.55
CA ALA A 503 -32.43 12.08 53.26
C ALA A 503 -30.94 12.40 53.45
N LEU A 504 -30.05 11.60 52.85
CA LEU A 504 -28.63 11.91 52.70
C LEU A 504 -28.41 12.67 51.40
N VAL A 505 -27.71 13.81 51.48
CA VAL A 505 -27.48 14.73 50.36
C VAL A 505 -25.98 15.01 50.22
N ASP A 506 -25.47 14.90 49.00
CA ASP A 506 -24.04 15.13 48.70
C ASP A 506 -23.66 16.63 48.69
N GLY A 507 -22.36 16.90 48.54
CA GLY A 507 -21.82 18.27 48.46
C GLY A 507 -22.26 19.08 47.24
N ALA A 508 -22.87 18.44 46.23
CA ALA A 508 -23.47 19.10 45.08
C ALA A 508 -24.97 19.41 45.27
N GLY A 509 -25.56 18.94 46.38
CA GLY A 509 -26.98 19.10 46.69
C GLY A 509 -27.87 17.99 46.12
N THR A 510 -27.29 16.89 45.64
CA THR A 510 -28.02 15.73 45.11
C THR A 510 -28.45 14.81 46.24
N VAL A 511 -29.70 14.35 46.23
CA VAL A 511 -30.18 13.33 47.18
C VAL A 511 -29.61 11.97 46.79
N VAL A 512 -28.73 11.44 47.65
CA VAL A 512 -28.02 10.17 47.48
C VAL A 512 -28.82 9.00 48.04
N MET A 513 -29.59 9.25 49.10
CA MET A 513 -30.44 8.26 49.75
C MET A 513 -31.63 8.96 50.38
N PHE A 514 -32.84 8.42 50.24
CA PHE A 514 -34.01 8.90 50.97
C PHE A 514 -34.78 7.72 51.54
N ILE A 515 -34.68 7.54 52.86
CA ILE A 515 -35.32 6.44 53.59
C ILE A 515 -36.41 6.97 54.51
N SER A 516 -37.38 6.11 54.80
CA SER A 516 -38.37 6.33 55.84
C SER A 516 -38.54 5.11 56.71
N TYR A 517 -39.04 5.33 57.91
CA TYR A 517 -39.42 4.30 58.85
C TYR A 517 -40.92 4.38 59.13
N GLU A 518 -41.52 3.22 59.41
CA GLU A 518 -42.95 3.09 59.70
C GLU A 518 -43.90 3.49 58.54
N GLY A 519 -43.42 3.39 57.29
CA GLY A 519 -44.19 3.63 56.07
C GLY A 519 -43.49 4.59 55.10
N LEU A 520 -44.10 4.82 53.93
CA LEU A 520 -43.55 5.68 52.86
C LEU A 520 -43.97 7.14 53.04
N ILE A 521 -43.05 8.08 52.78
CA ILE A 521 -43.31 9.52 52.67
C ILE A 521 -42.95 10.04 51.28
N THR A 522 -43.56 11.17 50.90
CA THR A 522 -43.12 11.97 49.75
C THR A 522 -42.77 13.35 50.26
N ALA A 523 -41.54 13.80 50.02
CA ALA A 523 -41.09 15.11 50.47
C ALA A 523 -41.77 16.22 49.66
N VAL A 524 -42.11 17.32 50.32
CA VAL A 524 -42.82 18.47 49.74
C VAL A 524 -41.90 19.67 49.58
N ASP A 525 -40.81 19.75 50.34
CA ASP A 525 -39.77 20.78 50.24
C ASP A 525 -38.34 20.22 50.50
N GLY A 526 -37.33 21.08 50.45
CA GLY A 526 -35.92 20.67 50.55
C GLY A 526 -35.38 19.91 49.33
N PRO A 527 -34.14 19.38 49.39
CA PRO A 527 -33.49 18.68 48.27
C PRO A 527 -34.25 17.45 47.77
N ALA A 528 -35.02 16.78 48.63
CA ALA A 528 -35.85 15.63 48.23
C ALA A 528 -37.26 16.01 47.75
N ALA A 529 -37.59 17.30 47.54
CA ALA A 529 -38.92 17.72 47.13
C ALA A 529 -39.44 16.96 45.89
N GLY A 530 -40.60 16.33 46.03
CA GLY A 530 -41.23 15.48 44.99
C GLY A 530 -40.73 14.03 44.94
N MET A 531 -39.71 13.68 45.71
CA MET A 531 -39.18 12.32 45.81
C MET A 531 -39.98 11.51 46.84
N ALA A 532 -40.27 10.25 46.52
CA ALA A 532 -40.79 9.28 47.49
C ALA A 532 -39.62 8.61 48.21
N SER A 533 -39.72 8.43 49.52
CA SER A 533 -38.74 7.68 50.31
C SER A 533 -38.83 6.18 50.03
N THR A 534 -37.81 5.44 50.45
CA THR A 534 -37.85 3.98 50.56
C THR A 534 -38.10 3.58 52.01
N ASP A 535 -39.17 2.85 52.27
CA ASP A 535 -39.46 2.30 53.60
C ASP A 535 -38.46 1.20 53.94
N ILE A 536 -37.75 1.35 55.06
CA ILE A 536 -36.75 0.39 55.53
C ILE A 536 -37.37 -0.93 56.02
N GLY A 537 -38.69 -0.96 56.26
CA GLY A 537 -39.44 -2.17 56.59
C GLY A 537 -39.26 -2.66 58.03
N VAL A 538 -38.55 -1.91 58.87
CA VAL A 538 -38.36 -2.15 60.31
C VAL A 538 -38.69 -0.88 61.09
N SER A 539 -39.01 -1.02 62.37
CA SER A 539 -39.30 0.09 63.28
C SER A 539 -38.80 -0.22 64.68
N GLU A 540 -38.56 0.83 65.48
CA GLU A 540 -38.28 0.70 66.90
C GLU A 540 -39.60 0.64 67.70
N PRO A 541 -39.95 -0.47 68.38
CA PRO A 541 -41.15 -0.55 69.22
C PRO A 541 -40.97 0.13 70.58
N ALA A 542 -42.02 0.78 71.11
CA ALA A 542 -42.03 1.55 72.38
C ALA A 542 -41.50 0.85 73.65
N ASP A 543 -41.14 -0.43 73.60
CA ASP A 543 -40.50 -1.17 74.69
C ASP A 543 -39.01 -1.52 74.43
N SER A 544 -38.41 -0.95 73.38
CA SER A 544 -36.98 -1.07 73.05
C SER A 544 -36.10 -0.62 74.22
N PRO A 545 -35.10 -1.42 74.64
CA PRO A 545 -34.14 -0.99 75.65
C PRO A 545 -33.33 0.23 75.20
N VAL A 546 -33.04 1.16 76.13
CA VAL A 546 -32.16 2.31 75.89
C VAL A 546 -30.79 1.85 75.33
N GLY A 547 -30.35 2.48 74.25
CA GLY A 547 -29.10 2.16 73.55
C GLY A 547 -29.25 1.05 72.50
N TRP A 548 -30.48 0.74 72.09
CA TRP A 548 -30.75 -0.08 70.92
C TRP A 548 -31.07 0.79 69.71
N THR A 549 -30.64 0.36 68.53
CA THR A 549 -30.72 1.10 67.27
C THR A 549 -31.22 0.22 66.14
N LEU A 550 -31.75 0.86 65.09
CA LEU A 550 -31.88 0.24 63.78
C LEU A 550 -30.53 0.30 63.06
N GLN A 551 -30.09 -0.87 62.58
CA GLN A 551 -28.76 -1.01 61.98
C GLN A 551 -28.80 -1.98 60.79
N LEU A 552 -27.94 -1.73 59.79
CA LEU A 552 -27.73 -2.60 58.64
C LEU A 552 -26.89 -3.83 59.01
N ALA A 553 -27.23 -4.99 58.45
CA ALA A 553 -26.45 -6.24 58.53
C ALA A 553 -26.39 -6.94 57.17
N GLY A 554 -25.36 -7.76 56.95
CA GLY A 554 -25.06 -8.40 55.66
C GLY A 554 -23.57 -8.33 55.32
N ASP A 555 -23.18 -8.95 54.21
CA ASP A 555 -21.81 -8.95 53.71
C ASP A 555 -21.78 -8.23 52.34
N GLY A 556 -20.93 -7.20 52.17
CA GLY A 556 -20.85 -6.47 50.91
C GLY A 556 -20.09 -5.14 50.98
N SER A 557 -20.19 -4.31 49.95
CA SER A 557 -19.42 -3.06 49.78
C SER A 557 -20.26 -1.83 49.45
N ALA A 558 -21.58 -1.96 49.34
CA ALA A 558 -22.51 -0.88 49.08
C ALA A 558 -23.83 -1.06 49.84
N TYR A 559 -24.62 0.01 50.02
CA TYR A 559 -25.90 -0.03 50.76
C TYR A 559 -26.83 -1.20 50.37
N GLY A 560 -26.91 -1.53 49.08
CA GLY A 560 -27.80 -2.58 48.56
C GLY A 560 -27.43 -4.00 49.00
N ASP A 561 -26.21 -4.20 49.51
CA ASP A 561 -25.73 -5.50 49.99
C ASP A 561 -26.17 -5.79 51.44
N PHE A 562 -26.70 -4.77 52.12
CA PHE A 562 -27.12 -4.86 53.50
C PHE A 562 -28.63 -4.76 53.64
N THR A 563 -29.16 -5.35 54.71
CA THR A 563 -30.58 -5.32 55.06
C THR A 563 -30.77 -4.73 56.44
N TRP A 564 -31.74 -3.83 56.59
CA TRP A 564 -32.11 -3.25 57.88
C TRP A 564 -32.63 -4.34 58.84
N GLN A 565 -32.11 -4.35 60.06
CA GLN A 565 -32.50 -5.30 61.09
C GLN A 565 -33.49 -4.67 62.08
N ALA A 566 -34.26 -5.52 62.74
CA ALA A 566 -35.00 -5.11 63.93
C ALA A 566 -34.02 -4.56 64.99
N PRO A 567 -34.49 -3.70 65.92
CA PRO A 567 -33.59 -3.00 66.83
C PRO A 567 -32.68 -3.95 67.61
N GLY A 568 -31.40 -3.60 67.72
CA GLY A 568 -30.37 -4.37 68.42
C GLY A 568 -29.44 -3.45 69.22
N THR A 569 -28.49 -3.99 69.98
CA THR A 569 -27.52 -3.16 70.73
C THR A 569 -26.74 -2.26 69.77
N GLY A 570 -26.75 -0.95 70.02
CA GLY A 570 -26.12 0.03 69.13
C GLY A 570 -24.60 -0.07 69.05
N THR A 571 -24.08 0.35 67.91
CA THR A 571 -22.66 0.22 67.52
C THR A 571 -21.98 1.54 67.21
N GLU A 572 -22.58 2.66 67.60
CA GLU A 572 -22.10 4.04 67.37
C GLU A 572 -20.57 4.18 67.23
N GLY A 573 -20.11 4.48 66.01
CA GLY A 573 -18.70 4.67 65.65
C GLY A 573 -17.91 3.39 65.37
N ALA A 574 -18.56 2.24 65.26
CA ALA A 574 -17.98 0.94 64.95
C ALA A 574 -18.86 0.16 63.96
N VAL A 575 -18.28 -0.82 63.26
CA VAL A 575 -19.03 -1.66 62.31
C VAL A 575 -20.18 -2.39 63.01
N ASN A 576 -21.36 -2.38 62.39
CA ASN A 576 -22.60 -2.95 62.94
C ASN A 576 -22.47 -4.44 63.27
N THR A 577 -23.29 -4.90 64.20
CA THR A 577 -23.31 -6.33 64.56
C THR A 577 -23.90 -7.16 63.42
N GLY A 578 -23.10 -8.07 62.85
CA GLY A 578 -23.51 -8.90 61.72
C GLY A 578 -23.36 -8.23 60.36
N GLN A 579 -22.62 -7.11 60.30
CA GLN A 579 -22.18 -6.47 59.07
C GLN A 579 -20.71 -6.82 58.80
N THR A 580 -20.41 -7.23 57.58
CA THR A 580 -19.03 -7.38 57.08
C THR A 580 -18.86 -6.53 55.83
N PHE A 581 -17.96 -5.57 55.86
CA PHE A 581 -17.52 -4.89 54.65
C PHE A 581 -16.63 -5.85 53.86
N ALA A 582 -17.11 -6.28 52.70
CA ALA A 582 -16.31 -6.99 51.73
C ALA A 582 -15.28 -5.99 51.18
N GLY A 583 -14.03 -6.09 51.62
CA GLY A 583 -12.94 -5.61 50.78
C GLY A 583 -12.97 -6.45 49.52
N GLY A 584 -12.53 -5.90 48.40
CA GLY A 584 -12.11 -6.75 47.31
C GLY A 584 -11.30 -7.91 47.91
N GLY A 585 -11.64 -9.14 47.54
CA GLY A 585 -10.66 -10.21 47.66
C GLY A 585 -9.37 -9.78 46.94
N PRO A 586 -8.30 -10.58 46.93
CA PRO A 586 -7.37 -10.40 45.82
C PRO A 586 -8.22 -10.38 44.55
N VAL A 587 -8.29 -9.22 43.90
CA VAL A 587 -8.85 -9.10 42.56
C VAL A 587 -8.04 -10.13 41.77
N ASN A 588 -8.72 -11.05 41.08
CA ASN A 588 -8.03 -12.05 40.26
C ASN A 588 -6.94 -11.33 39.46
N GLN A 589 -5.69 -11.71 39.65
CA GLN A 589 -4.59 -11.06 38.97
C GLN A 589 -4.40 -11.76 37.63
N ASP A 590 -4.42 -10.98 36.54
CA ASP A 590 -4.21 -11.56 35.22
C ASP A 590 -2.92 -12.41 35.20
N PRO A 591 -2.95 -13.59 34.57
CA PRO A 591 -1.74 -14.40 34.45
C PRO A 591 -0.73 -13.66 33.58
N THR A 592 0.56 -13.83 33.87
CA THR A 592 1.64 -13.34 33.00
C THR A 592 1.97 -14.43 31.98
N ALA A 593 1.71 -14.17 30.70
CA ALA A 593 2.19 -15.01 29.61
C ALA A 593 3.69 -14.74 29.34
N GLN A 594 4.43 -15.78 28.97
CA GLN A 594 5.81 -15.65 28.46
C GLN A 594 5.97 -16.53 27.21
N ALA A 595 5.85 -15.91 26.05
CA ALA A 595 5.97 -16.52 24.73
C ALA A 595 7.43 -16.90 24.39
N ASN A 596 8.40 -16.36 25.15
CA ASN A 596 9.85 -16.55 24.94
C ASN A 596 10.28 -16.10 23.50
N GLY A 597 11.43 -16.56 23.01
CA GLY A 597 11.97 -16.16 21.71
C GLY A 597 12.96 -14.97 21.79
N PRO A 598 13.23 -14.26 20.67
CA PRO A 598 12.72 -14.55 19.33
C PRO A 598 13.19 -15.92 18.83
N TYR A 599 12.37 -16.53 17.98
CA TYR A 599 12.62 -17.85 17.40
C TYR A 599 13.16 -17.71 15.98
N SER A 600 13.95 -18.71 15.56
CA SER A 600 14.36 -18.86 14.17
C SER A 600 14.21 -20.29 13.71
N GLY A 601 13.92 -20.47 12.43
CA GLY A 601 13.68 -21.79 11.83
C GLY A 601 13.84 -21.79 10.32
N GLU A 602 13.72 -22.98 9.76
CA GLU A 602 13.75 -23.20 8.32
C GLU A 602 12.34 -23.53 7.82
N LYS A 603 12.02 -23.10 6.60
CA LYS A 603 10.76 -23.43 5.93
C LYS A 603 10.49 -24.95 5.98
N GLY A 604 9.30 -25.33 6.42
CA GLY A 604 8.87 -26.73 6.54
C GLY A 604 9.46 -27.51 7.73
N VAL A 605 10.32 -26.90 8.55
CA VAL A 605 10.88 -27.52 9.77
C VAL A 605 10.16 -26.98 11.00
N ALA A 606 9.79 -27.88 11.92
CA ALA A 606 9.07 -27.49 13.13
C ALA A 606 9.97 -26.72 14.11
N VAL A 607 9.61 -25.46 14.40
CA VAL A 607 10.14 -24.64 15.48
C VAL A 607 9.48 -25.05 16.80
N ALA A 608 10.28 -25.24 17.85
CA ALA A 608 9.79 -25.60 19.17
C ALA A 608 9.55 -24.34 20.01
N PHE A 609 8.28 -24.05 20.29
CA PHE A 609 7.84 -22.92 21.09
C PHE A 609 7.74 -23.30 22.56
N SER A 610 7.99 -22.33 23.42
CA SER A 610 8.05 -22.51 24.87
C SER A 610 7.19 -21.47 25.58
N SER A 611 6.33 -21.94 26.48
CA SER A 611 5.59 -21.08 27.43
C SER A 611 6.29 -20.95 28.79
N ALA A 612 7.52 -21.45 28.90
CA ALA A 612 8.27 -21.47 30.14
C ALA A 612 8.37 -20.08 30.77
N GLY A 613 8.03 -19.98 32.06
CA GLY A 613 7.99 -18.73 32.79
C GLY A 613 6.62 -18.04 32.80
N SER A 614 5.64 -18.54 32.03
CA SER A 614 4.25 -18.14 32.22
C SER A 614 3.77 -18.54 33.62
N GLN A 615 3.11 -17.63 34.32
CA GLN A 615 2.70 -17.84 35.70
C GLN A 615 1.48 -17.01 36.06
N ASP A 616 0.69 -17.53 36.98
CA ASP A 616 -0.42 -16.82 37.59
C ASP A 616 -0.01 -16.40 39.03
N PRO A 617 -0.04 -15.10 39.39
CA PRO A 617 0.33 -14.61 40.71
C PRO A 617 -0.58 -15.07 41.86
N ASP A 618 -1.85 -15.36 41.62
CA ASP A 618 -2.83 -15.72 42.66
C ASP A 618 -3.57 -17.04 42.44
N GLY A 619 -3.32 -17.72 41.31
CA GLY A 619 -3.87 -19.03 41.00
C GLY A 619 -2.95 -19.96 40.20
N SER A 620 -3.51 -20.61 39.19
CA SER A 620 -2.81 -21.52 38.28
C SER A 620 -3.29 -21.37 36.84
N ILE A 621 -2.39 -21.60 35.88
CA ILE A 621 -2.76 -21.57 34.46
C ILE A 621 -3.68 -22.76 34.12
N ALA A 622 -4.86 -22.45 33.58
CA ALA A 622 -5.84 -23.41 33.11
C ALA A 622 -5.78 -23.67 31.59
N GLY A 623 -5.22 -22.75 30.79
CA GLY A 623 -5.17 -22.88 29.34
C GLY A 623 -4.04 -22.11 28.66
N TYR A 624 -3.68 -22.58 27.46
CA TYR A 624 -2.74 -21.93 26.53
C TYR A 624 -3.41 -21.86 25.17
N LEU A 625 -3.16 -20.78 24.44
CA LEU A 625 -3.50 -20.61 23.03
C LEU A 625 -2.35 -19.88 22.34
N TRP A 626 -1.66 -20.59 21.47
CA TRP A 626 -0.69 -20.05 20.54
C TRP A 626 -1.38 -19.71 19.23
N ASP A 627 -1.11 -18.53 18.71
CA ASP A 627 -1.29 -18.15 17.31
C ASP A 627 0.09 -17.94 16.71
N PHE A 628 0.40 -18.66 15.64
CA PHE A 628 1.73 -18.64 15.03
C PHE A 628 1.92 -17.52 14.01
N GLY A 629 0.87 -16.74 13.71
CA GLY A 629 0.92 -15.62 12.76
C GLY A 629 0.78 -16.01 11.29
N ASP A 630 0.55 -17.30 11.00
CA ASP A 630 0.27 -17.85 9.67
C ASP A 630 -1.15 -18.45 9.55
N GLY A 631 -2.02 -18.13 10.52
CA GLY A 631 -3.38 -18.65 10.64
C GLY A 631 -3.48 -20.01 11.33
N ALA A 632 -2.35 -20.65 11.70
CA ALA A 632 -2.35 -21.85 12.52
C ALA A 632 -2.32 -21.52 14.03
N THR A 633 -2.99 -22.36 14.83
CA THR A 633 -3.05 -22.21 16.29
C THR A 633 -2.76 -23.52 17.03
N SER A 634 -2.43 -23.42 18.32
CA SER A 634 -2.23 -24.59 19.19
C SER A 634 -2.63 -24.32 20.63
N THR A 635 -3.20 -25.31 21.32
CA THR A 635 -3.54 -25.22 22.75
C THR A 635 -2.56 -25.95 23.66
N LEU A 636 -1.43 -26.43 23.13
CA LEU A 636 -0.38 -27.05 23.94
C LEU A 636 0.47 -25.97 24.62
N ALA A 637 0.99 -26.25 25.82
CA ALA A 637 1.89 -25.34 26.52
C ALA A 637 3.18 -25.08 25.72
N ASP A 638 3.80 -26.13 25.19
CA ASP A 638 5.04 -26.05 24.41
C ASP A 638 4.86 -26.76 23.04
N PRO A 639 4.26 -26.10 22.04
CA PRO A 639 3.99 -26.70 20.75
C PRO A 639 5.22 -26.69 19.82
N GLY A 640 5.23 -27.60 18.85
CA GLY A 640 6.08 -27.50 17.66
C GLY A 640 5.24 -27.05 16.46
N HIS A 641 5.71 -26.06 15.71
CA HIS A 641 5.00 -25.56 14.51
C HIS A 641 5.98 -25.37 13.34
N ALA A 642 5.57 -25.82 12.15
CA ALA A 642 6.37 -25.74 10.93
C ALA A 642 5.69 -24.79 9.95
N TYR A 643 6.41 -23.75 9.55
CA TYR A 643 5.89 -22.72 8.65
C TYR A 643 6.00 -23.16 7.19
N ALA A 644 4.93 -22.95 6.42
CA ALA A 644 4.89 -23.28 4.99
C ALA A 644 5.61 -22.25 4.11
N SER A 645 5.75 -21.02 4.62
CA SER A 645 6.36 -19.89 3.94
C SER A 645 7.52 -19.32 4.75
N THR A 646 8.44 -18.64 4.08
CA THR A 646 9.49 -17.83 4.73
C THR A 646 8.92 -16.47 5.15
N GLY A 647 9.64 -15.78 6.03
CA GLY A 647 9.26 -14.46 6.53
C GLY A 647 9.39 -14.36 8.05
N VAL A 648 8.98 -13.21 8.58
CA VAL A 648 8.88 -12.99 10.03
C VAL A 648 7.42 -13.10 10.43
N PHE A 649 7.12 -14.06 11.29
CA PHE A 649 5.77 -14.28 11.79
C PHE A 649 5.64 -13.76 13.21
N THR A 650 4.59 -12.99 13.47
CA THR A 650 4.21 -12.57 14.83
C THR A 650 3.54 -13.74 15.52
N VAL A 651 4.18 -14.24 16.57
CA VAL A 651 3.69 -15.35 17.37
C VAL A 651 3.10 -14.81 18.67
N THR A 652 1.83 -15.12 18.92
CA THR A 652 1.09 -14.67 20.10
C THR A 652 0.81 -15.85 21.02
N LEU A 653 1.20 -15.75 22.29
CA LEU A 653 0.79 -16.66 23.33
C LEU A 653 -0.26 -15.99 24.21
N THR A 654 -1.46 -16.57 24.26
CA THR A 654 -2.49 -16.25 25.25
C THR A 654 -2.53 -17.35 26.32
N VAL A 655 -2.47 -16.96 27.58
CA VAL A 655 -2.55 -17.83 28.75
C VAL A 655 -3.81 -17.51 29.53
N THR A 656 -4.60 -18.51 29.92
CA THR A 656 -5.83 -18.35 30.72
C THR A 656 -5.63 -18.97 32.09
N ASP A 657 -6.01 -18.28 33.16
CA ASP A 657 -5.95 -18.79 34.54
C ASP A 657 -7.18 -19.63 34.96
N ASP A 658 -7.17 -20.16 36.19
CA ASP A 658 -8.25 -20.98 36.75
C ASP A 658 -9.51 -20.21 37.16
N GLN A 659 -9.50 -18.89 37.03
CA GLN A 659 -10.64 -18.00 37.25
C GLN A 659 -11.15 -17.33 35.96
N GLY A 660 -10.51 -17.61 34.82
CA GLY A 660 -10.90 -17.19 33.49
C GLY A 660 -10.25 -15.91 32.95
N ALA A 661 -9.33 -15.26 33.68
CA ALA A 661 -8.61 -14.11 33.14
C ALA A 661 -7.45 -14.55 32.23
N THR A 662 -6.99 -13.62 31.39
CA THR A 662 -6.04 -13.92 30.32
C THR A 662 -4.86 -12.96 30.30
N GLY A 663 -3.68 -13.51 30.07
CA GLY A 663 -2.46 -12.77 29.77
C GLY A 663 -2.00 -13.05 28.36
N VAL A 664 -1.42 -12.05 27.71
CA VAL A 664 -0.91 -12.15 26.35
C VAL A 664 0.55 -11.74 26.32
N ASP A 665 1.36 -12.51 25.59
CA ASP A 665 2.74 -12.14 25.26
C ASP A 665 2.98 -12.40 23.77
N VAL A 666 3.78 -11.55 23.14
CA VAL A 666 4.05 -11.59 21.70
C VAL A 666 5.55 -11.73 21.47
N THR A 667 5.89 -12.52 20.47
CA THR A 667 7.27 -12.76 20.03
C THR A 667 7.30 -12.92 18.52
N SER A 668 8.49 -13.10 17.96
CA SER A 668 8.65 -13.33 16.53
C SER A 668 9.27 -14.70 16.24
N ALA A 669 8.90 -15.26 15.10
CA ALA A 669 9.58 -16.39 14.49
C ALA A 669 10.09 -15.99 13.09
N THR A 670 11.41 -15.96 12.91
CA THR A 670 12.05 -15.69 11.62
C THR A 670 12.30 -17.00 10.89
N ILE A 671 11.65 -17.19 9.75
CA ILE A 671 11.74 -18.41 8.94
C ILE A 671 12.47 -18.08 7.65
N SER A 672 13.62 -18.72 7.45
CA SER A 672 14.47 -18.52 6.29
C SER A 672 14.42 -19.73 5.36
N ASP A 673 14.62 -19.49 4.06
CA ASP A 673 15.00 -20.57 3.15
C ASP A 673 16.53 -20.66 3.14
N THR A 674 17.05 -21.85 3.40
CA THR A 674 18.49 -22.15 3.35
C THR A 674 18.80 -23.24 2.34
N THR A 675 17.80 -23.72 1.61
CA THR A 675 17.94 -24.83 0.68
C THR A 675 18.23 -24.28 -0.69
N ALA A 676 19.50 -24.30 -1.10
CA ALA A 676 19.86 -23.92 -2.46
C ALA A 676 19.20 -24.83 -3.52
N PRO A 677 18.88 -24.29 -4.71
CA PRO A 677 18.39 -25.08 -5.82
C PRO A 677 19.34 -26.21 -6.22
N ALA A 678 18.82 -27.20 -6.95
CA ALA A 678 19.65 -28.23 -7.56
C ALA A 678 20.63 -27.61 -8.58
N ALA A 679 21.87 -28.10 -8.60
CA ALA A 679 22.87 -27.65 -9.58
C ALA A 679 22.36 -27.89 -11.02
N PRO A 680 22.45 -26.90 -11.92
CA PRO A 680 22.06 -27.06 -13.31
C PRO A 680 22.76 -28.24 -13.99
N VAL A 681 22.02 -28.98 -14.81
CA VAL A 681 22.52 -30.12 -15.58
C VAL A 681 22.35 -29.86 -17.08
N GLY A 682 22.99 -30.69 -17.90
CA GLY A 682 22.85 -30.60 -19.35
C GLY A 682 23.57 -29.40 -19.97
N LEU A 683 24.49 -28.76 -19.24
CA LEU A 683 25.22 -27.60 -19.76
C LEU A 683 26.05 -27.98 -21.00
N GLY A 684 25.66 -27.41 -22.14
CA GLY A 684 26.33 -27.53 -23.43
C GLY A 684 26.92 -26.17 -23.86
N ALA A 685 28.02 -26.22 -24.62
CA ALA A 685 28.65 -25.03 -25.19
C ALA A 685 28.87 -25.21 -26.70
N THR A 686 28.41 -24.22 -27.46
CA THR A 686 28.52 -24.17 -28.92
C THR A 686 29.44 -23.01 -29.30
N PRO A 687 30.62 -23.27 -29.89
CA PRO A 687 31.52 -22.21 -30.32
C PRO A 687 30.94 -21.43 -31.51
N GLY A 688 31.01 -20.10 -31.46
CA GLY A 688 30.68 -19.18 -32.55
C GLY A 688 31.89 -18.31 -32.94
N ASP A 689 31.64 -17.28 -33.75
CA ASP A 689 32.65 -16.27 -34.09
C ASP A 689 32.71 -15.18 -33.01
N GLY A 690 33.82 -15.15 -32.27
CA GLY A 690 34.00 -14.23 -31.16
C GLY A 690 32.99 -14.47 -30.02
N SER A 691 32.38 -15.65 -29.96
CA SER A 691 31.31 -15.95 -29.02
C SER A 691 31.20 -17.44 -28.67
N VAL A 692 30.53 -17.73 -27.55
CA VAL A 692 30.08 -19.08 -27.18
C VAL A 692 28.62 -19.03 -26.78
N GLY A 693 27.78 -19.82 -27.45
CA GLY A 693 26.41 -20.07 -27.03
C GLY A 693 26.37 -21.19 -25.98
N LEU A 694 25.69 -20.95 -24.87
CA LEU A 694 25.53 -21.88 -23.76
C LEU A 694 24.05 -22.22 -23.61
N VAL A 695 23.74 -23.49 -23.36
CA VAL A 695 22.38 -23.97 -23.06
C VAL A 695 22.45 -24.99 -21.94
N TRP A 696 21.46 -25.01 -21.06
CA TRP A 696 21.34 -25.99 -19.98
C TRP A 696 19.88 -26.38 -19.76
N ASP A 697 19.64 -27.43 -19.00
CA ASP A 697 18.28 -27.85 -18.64
C ASP A 697 17.73 -26.93 -17.55
N ALA A 698 16.43 -26.62 -17.62
CA ALA A 698 15.75 -25.85 -16.58
C ALA A 698 15.78 -26.58 -15.23
N VAL A 699 16.17 -25.88 -14.17
CA VAL A 699 16.05 -26.37 -12.80
C VAL A 699 14.60 -26.21 -12.36
N GLY A 700 13.96 -27.31 -11.96
CA GLY A 700 12.54 -27.34 -11.58
C GLY A 700 12.26 -26.89 -10.15
N ASP A 701 13.02 -25.94 -9.62
CA ASP A 701 12.76 -25.39 -8.29
C ASP A 701 11.62 -24.38 -8.33
N ALA A 702 10.79 -24.37 -7.30
CA ALA A 702 9.55 -23.58 -7.29
C ALA A 702 9.80 -22.08 -7.07
N ASP A 703 10.90 -21.74 -6.39
CA ASP A 703 11.34 -20.38 -6.07
C ASP A 703 12.66 -20.01 -6.78
N LEU A 704 12.97 -20.66 -7.90
CA LEU A 704 14.13 -20.33 -8.73
C LEU A 704 14.06 -18.85 -9.20
N ALA A 705 15.07 -18.05 -8.83
CA ALA A 705 15.22 -16.67 -9.28
C ALA A 705 15.99 -16.55 -10.60
N GLY A 706 16.95 -17.44 -10.85
CA GLY A 706 17.69 -17.48 -12.11
C GLY A 706 19.04 -18.18 -12.00
N TYR A 707 19.92 -17.92 -12.95
CA TYR A 707 21.21 -18.59 -13.10
C TYR A 707 22.37 -17.60 -13.13
N THR A 708 23.52 -18.00 -12.58
CA THR A 708 24.79 -17.29 -12.76
C THR A 708 25.69 -18.08 -13.69
N VAL A 709 26.17 -17.44 -14.75
CA VAL A 709 27.06 -18.06 -15.74
C VAL A 709 28.50 -17.65 -15.48
N TYR A 710 29.37 -18.64 -15.26
CA TYR A 710 30.79 -18.41 -15.01
C TYR A 710 31.68 -18.91 -16.15
N ARG A 711 32.83 -18.24 -16.31
CA ARG A 711 33.88 -18.60 -17.25
C ARG A 711 35.24 -18.70 -16.58
N GLY A 712 36.02 -19.71 -16.96
CA GLY A 712 37.42 -19.89 -16.60
C GLY A 712 38.31 -20.07 -17.82
N ASP A 713 39.58 -19.69 -17.69
CA ASP A 713 40.61 -19.87 -18.73
C ASP A 713 41.30 -21.27 -18.63
N SER A 714 40.94 -22.06 -17.63
CA SER A 714 41.43 -23.42 -17.40
C SER A 714 40.35 -24.33 -16.83
N SER A 715 40.40 -25.62 -17.19
CA SER A 715 39.50 -26.63 -16.64
C SER A 715 39.63 -26.70 -15.12
N GLY A 716 38.49 -26.72 -14.43
CA GLY A 716 38.40 -26.68 -12.97
C GLY A 716 38.52 -25.27 -12.37
N GLY A 717 38.51 -24.22 -13.19
CA GLY A 717 38.60 -22.83 -12.77
C GLY A 717 40.03 -22.32 -12.59
N PRO A 718 40.23 -21.14 -11.96
CA PRO A 718 39.21 -20.30 -11.32
C PRO A 718 38.19 -19.76 -12.33
N TYR A 719 36.92 -19.63 -11.89
CA TYR A 719 35.85 -19.09 -12.72
C TYR A 719 35.42 -17.69 -12.24
N THR A 720 34.99 -16.86 -13.18
CA THR A 720 34.50 -15.50 -12.95
C THR A 720 33.11 -15.36 -13.57
N SER A 721 32.18 -14.68 -12.89
CA SER A 721 30.86 -14.40 -13.47
C SER A 721 30.98 -13.54 -14.74
N LEU A 722 30.17 -13.85 -15.74
CA LEU A 722 30.14 -13.13 -17.02
C LEU A 722 29.15 -11.95 -17.05
N HIS A 723 28.31 -11.79 -16.03
CA HIS A 723 27.30 -10.73 -15.96
C HIS A 723 27.02 -10.31 -14.51
N GLY A 724 26.40 -9.15 -14.34
CA GLY A 724 26.15 -8.53 -13.02
C GLY A 724 24.77 -8.78 -12.41
N GLY A 725 23.93 -9.63 -13.02
CA GLY A 725 22.57 -9.96 -12.56
C GLY A 725 22.31 -11.47 -12.58
N LEU A 726 21.06 -11.93 -12.57
CA LEU A 726 20.71 -13.34 -12.83
C LEU A 726 20.20 -13.51 -14.27
N VAL A 727 20.55 -14.62 -14.92
CA VAL A 727 19.96 -15.03 -16.21
C VAL A 727 18.68 -15.81 -15.91
N THR A 728 17.53 -15.41 -16.45
CA THR A 728 16.26 -16.13 -16.28
C THR A 728 15.99 -17.16 -17.37
N ALA A 729 16.65 -17.03 -18.52
CA ALA A 729 16.63 -18.00 -19.61
C ALA A 729 17.55 -19.21 -19.31
N THR A 730 17.29 -20.34 -19.98
CA THR A 730 18.15 -21.54 -19.94
C THR A 730 19.23 -21.54 -21.03
N SER A 731 19.57 -20.33 -21.49
CA SER A 731 20.58 -20.10 -22.51
C SER A 731 21.28 -18.77 -22.29
N PHE A 732 22.56 -18.70 -22.63
CA PHE A 732 23.35 -17.48 -22.55
C PHE A 732 24.41 -17.43 -23.64
N THR A 733 24.70 -16.25 -24.19
CA THR A 733 25.76 -16.07 -25.18
C THR A 733 26.89 -15.25 -24.57
N ASP A 734 28.06 -15.87 -24.39
CA ASP A 734 29.29 -15.14 -24.08
C ASP A 734 29.82 -14.48 -25.36
N ALA A 735 29.41 -13.24 -25.63
CA ALA A 735 29.86 -12.45 -26.78
C ALA A 735 31.27 -11.83 -26.60
N THR A 736 31.96 -12.15 -25.49
CA THR A 736 33.29 -11.60 -25.18
C THR A 736 34.42 -12.61 -25.40
N ALA A 737 34.07 -13.85 -25.78
CA ALA A 737 35.01 -14.95 -25.93
C ALA A 737 35.90 -14.73 -27.18
N ALA A 738 37.22 -14.74 -27.00
CA ALA A 738 38.14 -14.55 -28.11
C ALA A 738 38.32 -15.82 -28.95
N ASN A 739 38.36 -15.66 -30.27
CA ASN A 739 38.63 -16.75 -31.21
C ASN A 739 40.00 -17.41 -30.97
N GLY A 740 40.03 -18.74 -31.04
CA GLY A 740 41.23 -19.56 -30.86
C GLY A 740 41.61 -19.84 -29.41
N THR A 741 40.87 -19.30 -28.43
CA THR A 741 41.07 -19.55 -27.00
C THR A 741 39.99 -20.52 -26.50
N THR A 742 40.38 -21.60 -25.83
CA THR A 742 39.41 -22.50 -25.18
C THR A 742 39.01 -21.92 -23.83
N TYR A 743 37.70 -21.73 -23.62
CA TYR A 743 37.12 -21.31 -22.35
C TYR A 743 36.31 -22.44 -21.73
N TYR A 744 36.26 -22.47 -20.40
CA TYR A 744 35.54 -23.45 -19.60
C TYR A 744 34.39 -22.76 -18.87
N TYR A 745 33.20 -23.36 -18.90
CA TYR A 745 31.98 -22.76 -18.40
C TYR A 745 31.31 -23.67 -17.37
N VAL A 746 30.78 -23.06 -16.32
CA VAL A 746 29.92 -23.67 -15.32
C VAL A 746 28.76 -22.72 -15.02
N VAL A 747 27.62 -23.27 -14.62
CA VAL A 747 26.41 -22.51 -14.29
C VAL A 747 25.94 -22.92 -12.90
N THR A 748 25.50 -21.98 -12.09
CA THR A 748 24.77 -22.19 -10.83
C THR A 748 23.33 -21.73 -10.99
N ALA A 749 22.45 -22.25 -10.14
CA ALA A 749 21.08 -21.78 -9.98
C ALA A 749 20.96 -21.07 -8.62
N SER A 750 20.22 -19.97 -8.59
CA SER A 750 19.94 -19.22 -7.37
C SER A 750 18.43 -19.11 -7.17
N ASP A 751 17.98 -19.28 -5.94
CA ASP A 751 16.58 -19.05 -5.55
C ASP A 751 16.31 -17.58 -5.20
N GLY A 752 15.04 -17.25 -4.95
CA GLY A 752 14.59 -15.92 -4.51
C GLY A 752 15.06 -15.51 -3.11
N ALA A 753 15.63 -16.43 -2.32
CA ALA A 753 16.22 -16.16 -1.01
C ALA A 753 17.75 -15.90 -1.11
N GLY A 754 18.34 -16.03 -2.30
CA GLY A 754 19.76 -15.82 -2.55
C GLY A 754 20.64 -17.04 -2.28
N ASN A 755 20.06 -18.23 -2.05
CA ASN A 755 20.85 -19.45 -1.92
C ASN A 755 21.31 -19.91 -3.30
N GLU A 756 22.62 -20.07 -3.46
CA GLU A 756 23.24 -20.47 -4.73
C GLU A 756 23.64 -21.96 -4.71
N SER A 757 23.30 -22.67 -5.77
CA SER A 757 23.63 -24.08 -5.95
C SER A 757 25.15 -24.30 -6.08
N ALA A 758 25.59 -25.55 -5.93
CA ALA A 758 26.91 -25.94 -6.43
C ALA A 758 27.00 -25.74 -7.96
N TYR A 759 28.22 -25.66 -8.50
CA TYR A 759 28.44 -25.65 -9.95
C TYR A 759 27.81 -26.87 -10.61
N GLY A 760 27.10 -26.63 -11.72
CA GLY A 760 26.68 -27.67 -12.66
C GLY A 760 27.86 -28.35 -13.36
N ASN A 761 27.56 -29.18 -14.36
CA ASN A 761 28.61 -29.84 -15.13
C ASN A 761 29.48 -28.82 -15.90
N GLU A 762 30.81 -28.93 -15.81
CA GLU A 762 31.72 -28.11 -16.63
C GLU A 762 31.60 -28.52 -18.11
N THR A 763 31.59 -27.51 -18.99
CA THR A 763 31.76 -27.69 -20.44
C THR A 763 32.82 -26.74 -20.96
N SER A 764 33.26 -26.90 -22.20
CA SER A 764 34.25 -26.01 -22.81
C SER A 764 33.99 -25.81 -24.29
N ALA A 765 34.31 -24.62 -24.80
CA ALA A 765 34.26 -24.32 -26.22
C ALA A 765 35.46 -23.49 -26.64
N THR A 766 35.85 -23.60 -27.91
CA THR A 766 36.89 -22.76 -28.53
C THR A 766 36.23 -21.98 -29.65
N PRO A 767 35.84 -20.71 -29.44
CA PRO A 767 35.31 -19.85 -30.49
C PRO A 767 36.29 -19.82 -31.65
N GLN A 768 35.78 -19.78 -32.88
CA GLN A 768 36.60 -19.71 -34.07
C GLN A 768 36.10 -18.57 -34.95
N ALA A 769 37.03 -17.81 -35.52
CA ALA A 769 36.69 -16.81 -36.51
C ALA A 769 35.89 -17.50 -37.61
N SER A 770 34.72 -16.96 -37.93
CA SER A 770 33.81 -17.62 -38.87
C SER A 770 34.54 -17.82 -40.21
N GLY A 771 34.87 -19.07 -40.52
CA GLY A 771 34.52 -19.57 -41.84
C GLY A 771 33.02 -19.82 -41.75
N GLY A 772 32.22 -18.93 -42.36
CA GLY A 772 30.78 -18.77 -42.15
C GLY A 772 30.02 -20.03 -41.72
N GLY A 773 29.25 -19.92 -40.64
CA GLY A 773 28.42 -21.01 -40.15
C GLY A 773 27.64 -20.64 -38.89
N ASP A 774 26.62 -19.80 -39.06
CA ASP A 774 25.46 -19.75 -38.17
C ASP A 774 24.36 -20.51 -38.90
N GLY A 775 24.26 -21.82 -38.66
CA GLY A 775 23.47 -22.74 -39.50
C GLY A 775 23.91 -22.78 -40.98
N PRO A 776 23.44 -23.78 -41.76
CA PRO A 776 23.70 -23.79 -43.18
C PRO A 776 22.85 -22.71 -43.87
N LEU A 777 23.46 -21.63 -44.36
CA LEU A 777 22.79 -20.62 -45.21
C LEU A 777 22.14 -21.24 -46.46
N VAL A 778 22.58 -22.42 -46.89
CA VAL A 778 22.00 -23.19 -47.99
C VAL A 778 21.80 -24.63 -47.53
N TRP A 779 20.63 -25.22 -47.78
CA TRP A 779 20.30 -26.60 -47.40
C TRP A 779 19.62 -27.37 -48.54
N ILE A 780 19.59 -28.71 -48.45
CA ILE A 780 18.84 -29.60 -49.33
C ILE A 780 17.35 -29.48 -48.99
N ASN A 781 16.54 -29.12 -49.99
CA ASN A 781 15.14 -28.75 -49.82
C ASN A 781 14.15 -29.81 -50.31
N GLU A 782 14.48 -30.47 -51.41
CA GLU A 782 13.64 -31.46 -52.08
C GLU A 782 14.53 -32.41 -52.87
N PHE A 783 14.20 -33.70 -52.92
CA PHE A 783 14.84 -34.64 -53.83
C PHE A 783 13.93 -35.82 -54.19
N HIS A 784 14.22 -36.45 -55.34
CA HIS A 784 13.54 -37.66 -55.79
C HIS A 784 14.58 -38.69 -56.24
N TYR A 785 14.54 -39.88 -55.63
CA TYR A 785 15.42 -41.02 -55.95
C TYR A 785 14.64 -42.13 -56.66
N ASP A 786 15.34 -43.16 -57.14
CA ASP A 786 14.74 -44.18 -58.01
C ASP A 786 13.74 -45.07 -57.27
N ASN A 787 12.54 -45.29 -57.81
CA ASN A 787 11.66 -46.38 -57.41
C ASN A 787 11.57 -47.40 -58.55
N ASP A 788 11.58 -48.70 -58.22
CA ASP A 788 11.83 -49.83 -59.13
C ASP A 788 11.40 -49.62 -60.61
N GLY A 789 12.33 -49.18 -61.48
CA GLY A 789 11.99 -48.77 -62.86
C GLY A 789 13.12 -48.08 -63.64
N ALA A 790 12.83 -47.68 -64.90
CA ALA A 790 13.74 -46.88 -65.75
C ALA A 790 13.28 -45.42 -65.78
N ASP A 791 12.95 -44.90 -64.60
CA ASP A 791 12.37 -43.59 -64.48
C ASP A 791 13.43 -42.52 -64.84
N ARG A 792 12.92 -41.38 -65.30
CA ARG A 792 13.69 -40.33 -65.96
C ARG A 792 13.27 -39.02 -65.35
N ASN A 793 13.61 -38.74 -64.10
CA ASN A 793 13.31 -37.43 -63.46
C ASN A 793 14.09 -37.19 -62.14
N GLU A 794 15.14 -37.95 -61.80
CA GLU A 794 15.91 -37.76 -60.56
C GLU A 794 16.52 -36.36 -60.48
N PHE A 795 16.33 -35.71 -59.33
CA PHE A 795 16.82 -34.37 -59.07
C PHE A 795 17.06 -34.17 -57.57
N VAL A 796 17.83 -33.12 -57.29
CA VAL A 796 17.97 -32.55 -55.96
C VAL A 796 17.79 -31.04 -56.07
N GLU A 797 17.15 -30.46 -55.07
CA GLU A 797 16.92 -29.04 -54.92
C GLU A 797 17.56 -28.54 -53.65
N VAL A 798 18.11 -27.33 -53.71
CA VAL A 798 18.62 -26.60 -52.55
C VAL A 798 17.83 -25.31 -52.34
N ALA A 799 17.70 -24.90 -51.07
CA ALA A 799 17.09 -23.64 -50.65
C ALA A 799 18.09 -22.79 -49.86
N GLY A 800 17.90 -21.47 -49.84
CA GLY A 800 18.69 -20.53 -49.06
C GLY A 800 18.28 -19.07 -49.32
N PRO A 801 18.90 -18.08 -48.65
CA PRO A 801 18.58 -16.67 -48.86
C PRO A 801 18.70 -16.27 -50.32
N ALA A 802 17.75 -15.49 -50.79
CA ALA A 802 17.74 -14.92 -52.13
C ALA A 802 19.00 -14.08 -52.35
N GLY A 803 19.60 -14.19 -53.53
CA GLY A 803 20.87 -13.55 -53.85
C GLY A 803 22.12 -14.36 -53.47
N THR A 804 21.99 -15.45 -52.72
CA THR A 804 23.12 -16.36 -52.44
C THR A 804 23.66 -16.93 -53.75
N ASP A 805 24.94 -16.69 -54.05
CA ASP A 805 25.62 -17.24 -55.22
C ASP A 805 26.01 -18.69 -54.98
N LEU A 806 25.36 -19.60 -55.71
CA LEU A 806 25.60 -21.03 -55.64
C LEU A 806 26.78 -21.49 -56.50
N THR A 807 27.54 -20.58 -57.11
CA THR A 807 28.73 -20.93 -57.90
C THR A 807 29.75 -21.70 -57.07
N GLY A 808 29.94 -22.98 -57.41
CA GLY A 808 30.90 -23.87 -56.76
C GLY A 808 30.30 -24.78 -55.69
N TRP A 809 29.03 -24.59 -55.33
CA TRP A 809 28.30 -25.51 -54.45
C TRP A 809 28.02 -26.84 -55.17
N THR A 810 28.08 -27.95 -54.45
CA THR A 810 27.82 -29.28 -55.01
C THR A 810 27.00 -30.16 -54.08
N VAL A 811 26.21 -31.07 -54.64
CA VAL A 811 25.61 -32.19 -53.91
C VAL A 811 26.24 -33.49 -54.39
N VAL A 812 26.70 -34.32 -53.45
CA VAL A 812 27.40 -35.59 -53.71
C VAL A 812 26.54 -36.75 -53.22
N GLY A 813 26.27 -37.73 -54.09
CA GLY A 813 25.55 -38.96 -53.76
C GLY A 813 26.48 -40.04 -53.21
N TYR A 814 26.03 -40.76 -52.19
CA TYR A 814 26.78 -41.79 -51.46
C TYR A 814 26.01 -43.10 -51.37
N ASN A 815 26.72 -44.20 -51.66
CA ASN A 815 26.18 -45.55 -51.57
C ASN A 815 26.31 -46.00 -50.10
N GLY A 816 25.23 -46.29 -49.40
CA GLY A 816 25.31 -46.65 -47.99
C GLY A 816 25.68 -48.10 -47.71
N ALA A 817 25.78 -48.96 -48.73
CA ALA A 817 26.32 -50.31 -48.56
C ALA A 817 27.85 -50.33 -48.39
N ASP A 818 28.58 -49.41 -49.02
CA ASP A 818 30.05 -49.31 -48.92
C ASP A 818 30.59 -47.92 -48.52
N GLY A 819 29.70 -46.95 -48.32
CA GLY A 819 30.00 -45.57 -47.95
C GLY A 819 30.65 -44.74 -49.06
N SER A 820 30.76 -45.25 -50.29
CA SER A 820 31.50 -44.58 -51.35
C SER A 820 30.68 -43.49 -52.06
N ALA A 821 31.33 -42.37 -52.40
CA ALA A 821 30.72 -41.34 -53.24
C ALA A 821 30.63 -41.83 -54.69
N TYR A 822 29.44 -41.76 -55.30
CA TYR A 822 29.19 -42.29 -56.65
C TYR A 822 28.68 -41.25 -57.67
N LEU A 823 28.21 -40.09 -57.21
CA LEU A 823 27.63 -39.05 -58.06
C LEU A 823 27.91 -37.66 -57.50
N THR A 824 28.03 -36.65 -58.35
CA THR A 824 28.16 -35.25 -57.94
C THR A 824 27.45 -34.35 -58.93
N VAL A 825 26.60 -33.45 -58.43
CA VAL A 825 25.95 -32.39 -59.19
C VAL A 825 26.39 -31.03 -58.65
N GLY A 826 26.59 -30.05 -59.54
CA GLY A 826 27.02 -28.70 -59.17
C GLY A 826 25.92 -27.68 -59.41
N PHE A 827 25.92 -26.64 -58.58
CA PHE A 827 25.05 -25.48 -58.69
C PHE A 827 25.83 -24.25 -59.17
N SER A 828 25.11 -23.26 -59.69
CA SER A 828 25.70 -22.00 -60.12
C SER A 828 24.64 -20.91 -60.28
N GLY A 829 25.09 -19.66 -60.14
CA GLY A 829 24.21 -18.49 -60.20
C GLY A 829 23.57 -18.18 -58.85
N ALA A 830 22.92 -17.01 -58.76
CA ALA A 830 22.26 -16.57 -57.53
C ALA A 830 20.86 -17.18 -57.40
N LEU A 831 20.48 -17.54 -56.17
CA LEU A 831 19.10 -17.91 -55.84
C LEU A 831 18.17 -16.72 -56.11
N ALA A 832 17.08 -16.96 -56.84
CA ALA A 832 16.04 -15.94 -57.07
C ALA A 832 15.14 -15.85 -55.84
N ASP A 833 14.68 -14.65 -55.48
CA ASP A 833 13.66 -14.49 -54.44
C ASP A 833 12.33 -15.07 -54.93
N GLN A 834 11.89 -16.16 -54.30
CA GLN A 834 10.64 -16.84 -54.63
C GLN A 834 9.59 -16.69 -53.53
N GLN A 835 10.01 -16.58 -52.27
CA GLN A 835 9.12 -16.36 -51.12
C GLN A 835 9.95 -15.86 -49.93
N GLY A 836 9.54 -14.74 -49.33
CA GLY A 836 10.14 -14.24 -48.08
C GLY A 836 11.64 -13.95 -48.16
N GLY A 837 12.22 -13.52 -49.29
CA GLY A 837 13.67 -13.29 -49.36
C GLY A 837 14.49 -14.58 -49.37
N PHE A 838 13.87 -15.74 -49.66
CA PHE A 838 14.51 -17.02 -49.89
C PHE A 838 14.18 -17.53 -51.30
N GLY A 839 15.07 -18.37 -51.82
CA GLY A 839 14.95 -18.99 -53.14
C GLY A 839 15.32 -20.45 -53.13
N VAL A 840 14.84 -21.17 -54.15
CA VAL A 840 15.25 -22.56 -54.41
C VAL A 840 15.88 -22.70 -55.79
N GLN A 841 16.74 -23.71 -55.96
CA GLN A 841 17.28 -24.11 -57.25
C GLN A 841 17.39 -25.62 -57.34
N ALA A 842 16.72 -26.21 -58.33
CA ALA A 842 16.79 -27.63 -58.64
C ALA A 842 17.89 -27.94 -59.67
N ALA A 843 18.53 -29.10 -59.53
CA ALA A 843 19.49 -29.65 -60.48
C ALA A 843 19.18 -31.13 -60.74
N ALA A 844 19.27 -31.53 -62.02
CA ALA A 844 19.10 -32.93 -62.40
C ALA A 844 20.24 -33.78 -61.84
N MET A 845 19.89 -34.86 -61.13
CA MET A 845 20.84 -35.76 -60.46
C MET A 845 20.59 -37.20 -60.91
N VAL A 846 20.74 -37.42 -62.22
CA VAL A 846 20.42 -38.70 -62.88
C VAL A 846 21.30 -39.83 -62.33
N GLY A 847 20.66 -40.94 -61.94
CA GLY A 847 21.34 -42.12 -61.39
C GLY A 847 21.54 -42.11 -59.88
N MET A 848 20.68 -41.38 -59.14
CA MET A 848 20.53 -41.58 -57.70
C MET A 848 20.17 -43.04 -57.41
N GLN A 849 20.87 -43.64 -56.47
CA GLN A 849 20.65 -45.02 -56.03
C GLN A 849 19.49 -45.07 -55.01
N ASN A 850 18.94 -46.26 -54.77
CA ASN A 850 17.85 -46.50 -53.81
C ASN A 850 18.18 -47.71 -52.92
N GLY A 851 19.36 -47.68 -52.31
CA GLY A 851 19.76 -48.62 -51.28
C GLY A 851 19.24 -48.20 -49.90
N SER A 852 18.88 -49.18 -49.06
CA SER A 852 18.63 -48.96 -47.62
C SER A 852 19.93 -49.21 -46.83
N PRO A 853 20.64 -48.18 -46.35
CA PRO A 853 20.49 -46.75 -46.66
C PRO A 853 21.37 -46.28 -47.83
N ASP A 854 21.06 -45.10 -48.38
CA ASP A 854 21.87 -44.29 -49.32
C ASP A 854 21.74 -42.81 -48.90
N GLY A 855 22.59 -41.91 -49.41
CA GLY A 855 22.62 -40.53 -48.92
C GLY A 855 23.16 -39.46 -49.86
N LEU A 856 22.98 -38.20 -49.44
CA LEU A 856 23.34 -36.98 -50.15
C LEU A 856 24.12 -36.05 -49.22
N ALA A 857 25.27 -35.54 -49.67
CA ALA A 857 26.01 -34.50 -48.97
C ALA A 857 26.00 -33.19 -49.74
N LEU A 858 25.53 -32.10 -49.12
CA LEU A 858 25.69 -30.74 -49.62
C LEU A 858 27.06 -30.20 -49.22
N VAL A 859 27.80 -29.65 -50.18
CA VAL A 859 29.18 -29.20 -50.00
C VAL A 859 29.32 -27.78 -50.56
N ASP A 860 29.91 -26.89 -49.76
CA ASP A 860 30.16 -25.51 -50.14
C ASP A 860 31.34 -25.38 -51.15
N PRO A 861 31.58 -24.19 -51.73
CA PRO A 861 32.69 -23.97 -52.66
C PRO A 861 34.09 -24.16 -52.05
N GLN A 862 34.20 -24.14 -50.73
CA GLN A 862 35.45 -24.34 -49.97
C GLN A 862 35.71 -25.84 -49.69
N GLY A 863 34.72 -26.70 -49.98
CA GLY A 863 34.80 -28.15 -49.76
C GLY A 863 34.30 -28.59 -48.39
N ALA A 864 33.67 -27.72 -47.60
CA ALA A 864 33.05 -28.08 -46.33
C ALA A 864 31.71 -28.75 -46.55
N VAL A 865 31.44 -29.83 -45.80
CA VAL A 865 30.15 -30.53 -45.83
C VAL A 865 29.16 -29.79 -44.93
N ILE A 866 28.11 -29.28 -45.54
CA ILE A 866 27.07 -28.45 -44.93
C ILE A 866 25.92 -29.31 -44.40
N GLN A 867 25.53 -30.34 -45.16
CA GLN A 867 24.60 -31.37 -44.73
C GLN A 867 25.07 -32.73 -45.23
N PHE A 868 24.86 -33.79 -44.45
CA PHE A 868 24.98 -35.16 -44.92
C PHE A 868 23.75 -35.95 -44.49
N LEU A 869 22.80 -36.09 -45.41
CA LEU A 869 21.50 -36.71 -45.19
C LEU A 869 21.49 -38.12 -45.78
N SER A 870 20.71 -39.01 -45.18
CA SER A 870 20.40 -40.32 -45.75
C SER A 870 18.93 -40.63 -45.63
N TYR A 871 18.47 -41.59 -46.42
CA TYR A 871 17.12 -42.14 -46.38
C TYR A 871 17.20 -43.63 -46.11
N GLU A 872 16.15 -44.15 -45.46
CA GLU A 872 16.04 -45.55 -45.06
C GLU A 872 17.13 -46.05 -44.10
N GLY A 873 17.66 -45.16 -43.26
CA GLY A 873 18.68 -45.43 -42.24
C GLY A 873 19.93 -44.56 -42.37
N SER A 874 20.84 -44.65 -41.40
CA SER A 874 22.10 -43.89 -41.34
C SER A 874 23.32 -44.75 -41.70
N PHE A 875 24.36 -44.19 -42.33
CA PHE A 875 25.63 -44.86 -42.58
C PHE A 875 26.83 -43.89 -42.52
N THR A 876 28.04 -44.43 -42.46
CA THR A 876 29.27 -43.63 -42.47
C THR A 876 29.93 -43.66 -43.86
N ALA A 877 30.22 -42.49 -44.43
CA ALA A 877 30.90 -42.42 -45.71
C ALA A 877 32.37 -42.87 -45.60
N SER A 878 32.85 -43.61 -46.60
CA SER A 878 34.19 -44.20 -46.65
C SER A 878 35.20 -43.37 -47.45
N GLY A 879 34.74 -42.32 -48.15
CA GLY A 879 35.57 -41.40 -48.95
C GLY A 879 34.78 -40.15 -49.38
N GLY A 880 35.30 -39.36 -50.32
CA GLY A 880 34.65 -38.13 -50.78
C GLY A 880 34.66 -36.99 -49.73
N PRO A 881 33.99 -35.85 -50.00
CA PRO A 881 33.91 -34.73 -49.05
C PRO A 881 33.37 -35.10 -47.66
N ALA A 882 32.47 -36.08 -47.55
CA ALA A 882 31.89 -36.54 -46.28
C ALA A 882 32.65 -37.73 -45.66
N GLY A 883 33.84 -38.08 -46.17
CA GLY A 883 34.60 -39.25 -45.70
C GLY A 883 34.81 -39.25 -44.19
N GLY A 884 34.31 -40.29 -43.50
CA GLY A 884 34.35 -40.43 -42.04
C GLY A 884 33.17 -39.81 -41.29
N MET A 885 32.27 -39.09 -41.97
CA MET A 885 31.04 -38.56 -41.38
C MET A 885 29.93 -39.62 -41.43
N THR A 886 29.09 -39.63 -40.40
CA THR A 886 27.86 -40.43 -40.36
C THR A 886 26.69 -39.56 -40.81
N SER A 887 25.86 -40.07 -41.72
CA SER A 887 24.69 -39.37 -42.23
C SER A 887 23.56 -39.29 -41.20
N THR A 888 22.74 -38.25 -41.34
CA THR A 888 21.48 -38.11 -40.59
C THR A 888 20.33 -38.69 -41.41
N ASP A 889 19.65 -39.71 -40.87
CA ASP A 889 18.46 -40.28 -41.49
C ASP A 889 17.30 -39.28 -41.45
N ILE A 890 16.69 -38.99 -42.60
CA ILE A 890 15.55 -38.06 -42.70
C ILE A 890 14.25 -38.68 -42.16
N GLY A 891 14.23 -39.98 -41.90
CA GLY A 891 13.12 -40.67 -41.24
C GLY A 891 11.90 -40.96 -42.12
N ILE A 892 11.94 -40.59 -43.41
CA ILE A 892 10.91 -40.90 -44.40
C ILE A 892 11.54 -41.52 -45.66
N SER A 893 10.74 -42.26 -46.43
CA SER A 893 11.16 -42.95 -47.66
C SER A 893 10.04 -43.02 -48.68
N GLU A 894 10.40 -43.08 -49.96
CA GLU A 894 9.48 -43.33 -51.06
C GLU A 894 9.23 -44.84 -51.22
N PRO A 895 7.98 -45.33 -51.12
CA PRO A 895 7.68 -46.73 -51.41
C PRO A 895 7.82 -47.03 -52.91
N ASP A 896 8.13 -48.28 -53.27
CA ASP A 896 8.22 -48.78 -54.66
C ASP A 896 6.97 -48.53 -55.54
N THR A 897 5.86 -48.09 -54.93
CA THR A 897 4.59 -47.78 -55.59
C THR A 897 4.34 -46.28 -55.78
N ALA A 898 5.28 -45.40 -55.39
CA ALA A 898 5.09 -43.96 -55.47
C ALA A 898 4.92 -43.48 -56.93
N PRO A 899 4.00 -42.53 -57.22
CA PRO A 899 3.81 -42.02 -58.58
C PRO A 899 5.06 -41.31 -59.12
N ARG A 900 5.33 -41.42 -60.42
CA ARG A 900 6.51 -40.84 -61.13
C ARG A 900 6.72 -39.31 -61.07
N ARG A 901 5.88 -38.61 -60.32
CA ARG A 901 5.89 -37.16 -60.17
C ARG A 901 5.92 -36.74 -58.71
N THR A 902 6.21 -37.64 -57.79
CA THR A 902 6.37 -37.28 -56.39
C THR A 902 7.83 -37.00 -56.04
N SER A 903 8.10 -36.59 -54.81
CA SER A 903 9.42 -36.35 -54.23
C SER A 903 9.31 -36.30 -52.70
N LEU A 904 10.44 -36.42 -52.02
CA LEU A 904 10.58 -36.07 -50.61
C LEU A 904 10.95 -34.59 -50.51
N GLN A 905 10.23 -33.84 -49.67
CA GLN A 905 10.30 -32.37 -49.63
C GLN A 905 10.20 -31.88 -48.18
N LEU A 906 10.82 -30.74 -47.88
CA LEU A 906 10.64 -30.06 -46.61
C LEU A 906 9.28 -29.33 -46.54
N ALA A 907 8.64 -29.39 -45.37
CA ALA A 907 7.41 -28.69 -45.03
C ALA A 907 7.55 -27.95 -43.69
N GLY A 908 6.70 -26.94 -43.45
CA GLY A 908 6.74 -26.09 -42.26
C GLY A 908 6.97 -24.61 -42.60
N SER A 909 7.08 -23.78 -41.56
CA SER A 909 7.28 -22.34 -41.71
C SER A 909 8.50 -21.88 -40.93
N GLY A 910 9.42 -21.15 -41.55
CA GLY A 910 10.63 -20.68 -40.88
C GLY A 910 11.67 -20.06 -41.81
N SER A 911 12.86 -19.79 -41.29
CA SER A 911 13.96 -19.10 -41.99
C SER A 911 15.26 -19.92 -42.04
N ALA A 912 15.31 -21.08 -41.37
CA ALA A 912 16.45 -21.98 -41.36
C ALA A 912 16.03 -23.46 -41.52
N TYR A 913 16.97 -24.33 -41.94
CA TYR A 913 16.71 -25.77 -42.13
C TYR A 913 16.01 -26.44 -40.92
N ALA A 914 16.36 -26.05 -39.69
CA ALA A 914 15.83 -26.64 -38.47
C ALA A 914 14.32 -26.36 -38.24
N ASP A 915 13.76 -25.38 -38.93
CA ASP A 915 12.35 -25.00 -38.81
C ASP A 915 11.43 -25.90 -39.66
N PHE A 916 12.03 -26.74 -40.52
CA PHE A 916 11.31 -27.57 -41.47
C PHE A 916 11.45 -29.06 -41.13
N THR A 917 10.41 -29.81 -41.49
CA THR A 917 10.37 -31.27 -41.33
C THR A 917 10.21 -31.93 -42.70
N TRP A 918 10.90 -33.06 -42.91
CA TRP A 918 10.75 -33.85 -44.13
C TRP A 918 9.36 -34.47 -44.21
N GLU A 919 8.68 -34.26 -45.34
CA GLU A 919 7.41 -34.88 -45.72
C GLU A 919 7.52 -35.52 -47.12
N GLY A 920 6.67 -36.50 -47.43
CA GLY A 920 6.64 -37.11 -48.75
C GLY A 920 6.33 -38.61 -48.73
N PRO A 921 6.10 -39.21 -49.91
CA PRO A 921 6.14 -38.58 -51.24
C PRO A 921 4.96 -37.63 -51.54
N LEU A 922 5.24 -36.42 -52.02
CA LEU A 922 4.27 -35.40 -52.47
C LEU A 922 4.54 -34.98 -53.93
N ASP A 923 3.58 -34.37 -54.64
CA ASP A 923 3.78 -33.88 -56.02
C ASP A 923 5.00 -32.94 -56.09
N LYS A 924 5.97 -33.27 -56.96
CA LYS A 924 7.27 -32.57 -57.05
C LYS A 924 7.13 -31.10 -57.43
N THR A 925 7.98 -30.27 -56.83
CA THR A 925 7.99 -28.80 -56.98
C THR A 925 9.26 -28.25 -57.61
N ASP A 926 10.09 -29.09 -58.24
CA ASP A 926 11.35 -28.71 -58.91
C ASP A 926 11.46 -27.27 -59.44
N GLY A 927 12.25 -26.46 -58.72
CA GLY A 927 12.53 -25.06 -59.03
C GLY A 927 11.51 -24.06 -58.48
N LEU A 928 10.55 -24.50 -57.68
CA LEU A 928 9.53 -23.72 -56.98
C LEU A 928 9.50 -24.12 -55.50
N VAL A 929 9.13 -23.18 -54.63
CA VAL A 929 8.93 -23.48 -53.21
C VAL A 929 7.91 -24.61 -53.00
N ASN A 930 8.23 -25.54 -52.09
CA ASN A 930 7.38 -26.69 -51.78
C ASN A 930 5.99 -26.24 -51.31
N VAL A 931 4.95 -27.02 -51.64
CA VAL A 931 3.54 -26.61 -51.40
C VAL A 931 3.22 -26.39 -49.91
N ASN A 932 3.83 -27.18 -49.03
CA ASN A 932 3.63 -27.09 -47.57
C ASN A 932 4.75 -26.31 -46.86
N GLN A 933 5.55 -25.55 -47.61
CA GLN A 933 6.68 -24.79 -47.08
C GLN A 933 6.39 -23.29 -47.17
N VAL A 934 6.67 -22.59 -46.08
CA VAL A 934 6.60 -21.13 -46.01
C VAL A 934 7.94 -20.61 -45.53
N PHE A 935 8.70 -19.99 -46.44
CA PHE A 935 9.87 -19.22 -46.05
C PHE A 935 9.43 -17.92 -45.39
N ILE A 936 9.77 -17.79 -44.11
CA ILE A 936 9.64 -16.56 -43.36
C ILE A 936 10.97 -15.83 -43.51
N GLY A 937 10.95 -14.73 -44.24
CA GLY A 937 12.14 -13.94 -44.45
C GLY A 937 12.65 -13.28 -43.20
N SER A 938 13.95 -13.44 -42.94
CA SER A 938 14.78 -12.34 -42.41
C SER A 938 15.28 -11.45 -43.57
N GLY A 939 14.44 -11.26 -44.61
CA GLY A 939 14.74 -10.35 -45.71
C GLY A 939 14.78 -8.95 -45.14
N GLY A 940 15.94 -8.30 -45.27
CA GLY A 940 16.34 -7.07 -44.58
C GLY A 940 15.14 -6.21 -44.31
N GLY A 941 14.91 -5.94 -43.01
CA GLY A 941 13.72 -5.27 -42.54
C GLY A 941 13.32 -4.23 -43.55
N ASP A 942 12.04 -4.20 -43.88
CA ASP A 942 11.52 -2.92 -44.30
C ASP A 942 12.14 -1.89 -43.33
N THR A 943 12.88 -0.96 -43.90
CA THR A 943 13.47 0.19 -43.20
C THR A 943 12.86 1.45 -43.76
N THR A 944 11.98 1.29 -44.76
CA THR A 944 11.29 2.36 -45.42
C THR A 944 10.02 2.56 -44.64
N ALA A 945 10.11 3.42 -43.63
CA ALA A 945 8.93 3.83 -42.91
C ALA A 945 7.79 4.26 -43.86
N PRO A 946 6.52 3.96 -43.49
CA PRO A 946 5.37 4.42 -44.25
C PRO A 946 5.41 5.93 -44.50
N ALA A 947 4.69 6.38 -45.52
CA ALA A 947 4.43 7.80 -45.69
C ALA A 947 3.71 8.37 -44.46
N ALA A 948 4.18 9.53 -44.00
CA ALA A 948 3.55 10.25 -42.91
C ALA A 948 2.05 10.48 -43.21
N PRO A 949 1.14 10.25 -42.24
CA PRO A 949 -0.28 10.53 -42.39
C PRO A 949 -0.55 11.93 -42.93
N THR A 950 -1.49 12.04 -43.88
CA THR A 950 -1.79 13.32 -44.56
C THR A 950 -3.20 13.82 -44.25
N GLY A 951 -3.37 15.14 -44.33
CA GLY A 951 -4.64 15.80 -44.05
C GLY A 951 -5.19 15.58 -42.63
N PRO A 952 -4.37 15.60 -41.56
CA PRO A 952 -4.89 15.48 -40.22
C PRO A 952 -5.78 16.70 -39.90
N VAL A 953 -6.86 16.49 -39.17
CA VAL A 953 -7.82 17.50 -38.71
C VAL A 953 -8.08 17.27 -37.22
N ALA A 954 -8.00 18.33 -36.42
CA ALA A 954 -8.43 18.32 -35.02
C ALA A 954 -9.73 19.11 -34.86
N THR A 955 -10.75 18.46 -34.33
CA THR A 955 -12.04 19.08 -33.99
C THR A 955 -12.15 19.15 -32.47
N ALA A 956 -12.06 20.37 -31.93
CA ALA A 956 -12.22 20.63 -30.51
C ALA A 956 -13.66 20.36 -30.03
N GLY A 957 -13.80 19.52 -29.01
CA GLY A 957 -15.02 19.27 -28.24
C GLY A 957 -14.93 19.81 -26.81
N ASP A 958 -15.86 19.39 -25.96
CA ASP A 958 -15.92 19.74 -24.53
C ASP A 958 -15.25 18.65 -23.69
N GLY A 959 -14.01 18.90 -23.26
CA GLY A 959 -13.19 17.89 -22.58
C GLY A 959 -12.61 16.82 -23.51
N PHE A 960 -12.72 17.00 -24.83
CA PHE A 960 -12.10 16.10 -25.80
C PHE A 960 -11.65 16.82 -27.09
N VAL A 961 -10.76 16.19 -27.85
CA VAL A 961 -10.41 16.57 -29.23
C VAL A 961 -10.54 15.34 -30.13
N ASP A 962 -11.42 15.40 -31.13
CA ASP A 962 -11.53 14.38 -32.16
C ASP A 962 -10.52 14.64 -33.27
N LEU A 963 -9.69 13.65 -33.56
CA LEU A 963 -8.67 13.64 -34.59
C LEU A 963 -9.10 12.71 -35.73
N ASP A 964 -8.91 13.16 -36.96
CA ASP A 964 -9.17 12.39 -38.18
C ASP A 964 -8.06 12.70 -39.19
N TRP A 965 -7.62 11.72 -39.97
CA TRP A 965 -6.63 11.88 -41.03
C TRP A 965 -6.94 10.98 -42.23
N THR A 966 -6.27 11.23 -43.35
CA THR A 966 -6.46 10.40 -44.55
C THR A 966 -5.81 9.04 -44.33
N ASP A 967 -6.56 7.96 -44.58
CA ASP A 967 -6.06 6.58 -44.58
C ASP A 967 -4.77 6.44 -45.40
N ASN A 968 -3.74 5.86 -44.80
CA ASN A 968 -2.55 5.40 -45.50
C ASN A 968 -2.91 4.12 -46.30
N GLY A 969 -2.67 4.18 -47.62
CA GLY A 969 -2.98 3.11 -48.56
C GLY A 969 -1.85 2.10 -48.79
N GLU A 970 -0.79 2.15 -48.00
CA GLU A 970 0.31 1.18 -48.02
C GLU A 970 -0.17 -0.20 -47.55
N ALA A 971 0.27 -1.24 -48.25
CA ALA A 971 -0.28 -2.60 -48.10
C ALA A 971 0.22 -3.33 -46.83
N ASP A 972 1.29 -2.82 -46.24
CA ASP A 972 2.03 -3.31 -45.09
C ASP A 972 1.84 -2.43 -43.84
N LEU A 973 0.88 -1.49 -43.85
CA LEU A 973 0.55 -0.69 -42.67
C LEU A 973 0.06 -1.60 -41.51
N ALA A 974 0.69 -1.50 -40.34
CA ALA A 974 0.24 -2.13 -39.10
C ALA A 974 -0.70 -1.24 -38.28
N GLY A 975 -0.51 0.08 -38.31
CA GLY A 975 -1.41 1.03 -37.69
C GLY A 975 -0.78 2.40 -37.47
N TYR A 976 -1.39 3.22 -36.60
CA TYR A 976 -0.97 4.60 -36.34
C TYR A 976 -0.68 4.85 -34.86
N THR A 977 0.21 5.79 -34.58
CA THR A 977 0.44 6.34 -33.24
C THR A 977 0.08 7.81 -33.24
N VAL A 978 -0.74 8.23 -32.26
CA VAL A 978 -1.13 9.63 -32.09
C VAL A 978 -0.30 10.25 -30.99
N TYR A 979 0.29 11.41 -31.26
CA TYR A 979 1.08 12.15 -30.29
C TYR A 979 0.49 13.53 -29.98
N ARG A 980 0.71 14.01 -28.75
CA ARG A 980 0.24 15.31 -28.25
C ARG A 980 1.36 16.10 -27.59
N ALA A 981 1.35 17.42 -27.76
CA ALA A 981 2.18 18.38 -27.05
C ALA A 981 1.34 19.57 -26.53
N GLU A 982 1.82 20.23 -25.48
CA GLU A 982 1.24 21.48 -24.96
C GLU A 982 1.86 22.74 -25.58
N SER A 983 2.92 22.58 -26.37
CA SER A 983 3.61 23.64 -27.11
C SER A 983 3.83 23.25 -28.57
N SER A 984 3.66 24.22 -29.48
CA SER A 984 3.93 24.03 -30.91
C SER A 984 5.38 23.60 -31.13
N GLY A 985 5.56 22.51 -31.89
CA GLY A 985 6.85 21.90 -32.18
C GLY A 985 7.33 20.90 -31.12
N GLY A 986 6.50 20.54 -30.14
CA GLY A 986 6.81 19.52 -29.13
C GLY A 986 7.35 20.09 -27.80
N PRO A 987 7.80 19.22 -26.87
CA PRO A 987 7.94 17.77 -27.02
C PRO A 987 6.58 17.04 -27.10
N TYR A 988 6.48 16.07 -28.00
CA TYR A 988 5.26 15.29 -28.21
C TYR A 988 5.31 13.97 -27.43
N SER A 989 4.20 13.58 -26.81
CA SER A 989 4.03 12.32 -26.07
C SER A 989 2.97 11.45 -26.76
N ALA A 990 3.20 10.15 -26.85
CA ALA A 990 2.25 9.21 -27.44
C ALA A 990 1.00 9.07 -26.56
N LEU A 991 -0.18 9.19 -27.16
CA LEU A 991 -1.47 9.00 -26.50
C LEU A 991 -1.98 7.54 -26.58
N THR A 992 -1.43 6.76 -27.51
CA THR A 992 -1.89 5.40 -27.81
C THR A 992 -0.86 4.36 -27.35
N GLY A 993 -1.25 3.47 -26.44
CA GLY A 993 -0.38 2.39 -25.92
C GLY A 993 -0.23 1.17 -26.86
N SER A 994 -0.97 1.14 -27.96
CA SER A 994 -0.84 0.17 -29.06
C SER A 994 -1.26 0.82 -30.37
N LEU A 995 -0.81 0.28 -31.51
CA LEU A 995 -1.08 0.84 -32.83
C LEU A 995 -2.59 0.87 -33.15
N LEU A 996 -3.10 2.03 -33.58
CA LEU A 996 -4.47 2.19 -34.02
C LEU A 996 -4.66 1.61 -35.43
N ALA A 997 -5.63 0.72 -35.59
CA ALA A 997 -6.00 0.19 -36.90
C ALA A 997 -6.88 1.15 -37.75
N SER A 998 -7.40 2.22 -37.16
CA SER A 998 -8.28 3.22 -37.79
C SER A 998 -7.62 4.61 -37.86
N SER A 999 -8.01 5.41 -38.85
CA SER A 999 -7.51 6.78 -39.10
C SER A 999 -8.21 7.88 -38.29
N THR A 1000 -8.81 7.52 -37.16
CA THR A 1000 -9.52 8.44 -36.27
C THR A 1000 -9.16 8.13 -34.82
N TYR A 1001 -9.08 9.15 -33.97
CA TYR A 1001 -8.81 9.03 -32.54
C TYR A 1001 -9.46 10.16 -31.74
N ALA A 1002 -10.06 9.85 -30.59
CA ALA A 1002 -10.62 10.86 -29.68
C ALA A 1002 -9.72 11.00 -28.45
N ASP A 1003 -9.06 12.15 -28.29
CA ASP A 1003 -8.32 12.47 -27.07
C ASP A 1003 -9.25 13.06 -26.03
N ASN A 1004 -9.62 12.27 -25.02
CA ASN A 1004 -10.47 12.68 -23.90
C ASN A 1004 -9.66 13.16 -22.67
N ALA A 1005 -8.34 13.16 -22.74
CA ALA A 1005 -7.44 13.53 -21.64
C ALA A 1005 -6.96 14.98 -21.79
N VAL A 1006 -7.85 15.89 -22.19
CA VAL A 1006 -7.54 17.28 -22.53
C VAL A 1006 -8.29 18.25 -21.63
N THR A 1007 -7.64 19.34 -21.27
CA THR A 1007 -8.25 20.40 -20.47
C THR A 1007 -8.83 21.48 -21.36
N ASN A 1008 -10.11 21.79 -21.15
CA ASN A 1008 -10.79 22.91 -21.79
C ASN A 1008 -10.07 24.25 -21.53
N GLY A 1009 -9.86 25.02 -22.59
CA GLY A 1009 -9.14 26.30 -22.59
C GLY A 1009 -7.65 26.17 -22.90
N THR A 1010 -7.09 24.96 -22.85
CA THR A 1010 -5.69 24.69 -23.20
C THR A 1010 -5.59 24.32 -24.68
N THR A 1011 -4.69 24.98 -25.42
CA THR A 1011 -4.40 24.60 -26.81
C THR A 1011 -3.42 23.44 -26.82
N TYR A 1012 -3.82 22.33 -27.43
CA TYR A 1012 -2.97 21.17 -27.65
C TYR A 1012 -2.57 21.06 -29.12
N TYR A 1013 -1.38 20.51 -29.36
CA TYR A 1013 -0.79 20.29 -30.67
C TYR A 1013 -0.64 18.78 -30.90
N TYR A 1014 -1.02 18.28 -32.06
CA TYR A 1014 -1.04 16.86 -32.38
C TYR A 1014 -0.29 16.60 -33.68
N VAL A 1015 0.41 15.47 -33.68
CA VAL A 1015 0.99 14.84 -34.87
C VAL A 1015 0.67 13.35 -34.83
N VAL A 1016 0.55 12.72 -36.01
CA VAL A 1016 0.26 11.31 -36.15
C VAL A 1016 1.35 10.68 -37.01
N THR A 1017 1.82 9.50 -36.62
CA THR A 1017 2.73 8.67 -37.42
C THR A 1017 2.03 7.39 -37.86
N ALA A 1018 2.55 6.75 -38.90
CA ALA A 1018 2.14 5.45 -39.38
C ALA A 1018 3.27 4.45 -39.18
N THR A 1019 2.93 3.24 -38.73
CA THR A 1019 3.88 2.16 -38.49
C THR A 1019 3.50 0.95 -39.34
N ASP A 1020 4.47 0.35 -40.04
CA ASP A 1020 4.27 -0.87 -40.81
C ASP A 1020 4.36 -2.15 -39.95
N VAL A 1021 4.03 -3.30 -40.54
CA VAL A 1021 4.11 -4.63 -39.91
C VAL A 1021 5.53 -5.08 -39.57
N SER A 1022 6.54 -4.37 -40.06
CA SER A 1022 7.96 -4.58 -39.75
C SER A 1022 8.47 -3.67 -38.62
N GLY A 1023 7.63 -2.74 -38.14
CA GLY A 1023 7.92 -1.84 -37.02
C GLY A 1023 8.55 -0.50 -37.39
N ASN A 1024 8.63 -0.11 -38.67
CA ASN A 1024 9.17 1.21 -39.01
C ASN A 1024 8.10 2.28 -38.90
N GLU A 1025 8.46 3.37 -38.23
CA GLU A 1025 7.56 4.49 -37.98
C GLU A 1025 7.87 5.67 -38.91
N SER A 1026 6.83 6.22 -39.53
CA SER A 1026 6.92 7.39 -40.41
C SER A 1026 7.43 8.63 -39.66
N GLY A 1027 7.82 9.67 -40.40
CA GLY A 1027 7.89 11.01 -39.80
C GLY A 1027 6.52 11.52 -39.38
N ASP A 1028 6.50 12.58 -38.56
CA ASP A 1028 5.28 13.25 -38.11
C ASP A 1028 4.42 13.73 -39.29
N SER A 1029 3.09 13.61 -39.14
CA SER A 1029 2.15 14.36 -39.97
C SER A 1029 2.37 15.88 -39.83
N ALA A 1030 1.67 16.67 -40.65
CA ALA A 1030 1.59 18.10 -40.38
C ALA A 1030 1.01 18.33 -38.97
N GLU A 1031 1.66 19.17 -38.16
CA GLU A 1031 1.15 19.57 -36.85
C GLU A 1031 -0.21 20.25 -37.01
N ILE A 1032 -1.18 19.77 -36.24
CA ILE A 1032 -2.50 20.37 -36.10
C ILE A 1032 -2.71 20.75 -34.65
N GLN A 1033 -3.51 21.78 -34.41
CA GLN A 1033 -3.79 22.25 -33.07
C GLN A 1033 -5.29 22.36 -32.85
N ALA A 1034 -5.72 22.07 -31.63
CA ALA A 1034 -7.06 22.33 -31.18
C ALA A 1034 -7.02 22.84 -29.73
N ALA A 1035 -7.81 23.87 -29.46
CA ALA A 1035 -8.11 24.28 -28.10
C ALA A 1035 -9.51 23.75 -27.79
N PRO A 1036 -9.64 22.56 -27.16
CA PRO A 1036 -10.89 22.14 -26.54
C PRO A 1036 -11.37 23.31 -25.71
N SER A 1037 -12.58 23.76 -25.95
CA SER A 1037 -13.12 24.92 -25.26
C SER A 1037 -14.25 24.41 -24.38
N GLY A 1038 -14.25 24.85 -23.12
CA GLY A 1038 -15.38 24.63 -22.23
C GLY A 1038 -16.58 25.37 -22.79
N GLY A 1039 -17.30 24.74 -23.70
CA GLY A 1039 -18.65 25.10 -24.05
C GLY A 1039 -19.50 24.69 -22.87
N GLY A 1040 -19.51 25.53 -21.84
CA GLY A 1040 -20.00 25.24 -20.49
C GLY A 1040 -20.82 23.96 -20.38
N THR A 1041 -20.23 22.94 -19.77
CA THR A 1041 -20.93 21.72 -19.36
C THR A 1041 -22.15 22.16 -18.56
N THR A 1042 -23.26 22.14 -19.27
CA THR A 1042 -24.55 22.50 -18.77
C THR A 1042 -25.05 21.17 -18.22
N ILE A 1043 -25.17 21.03 -16.90
CA ILE A 1043 -25.64 19.79 -16.28
C ILE A 1043 -26.96 19.41 -16.97
N PRO A 1044 -27.07 18.24 -17.63
CA PRO A 1044 -28.28 17.94 -18.36
C PRO A 1044 -29.43 17.80 -17.36
N MET A 1045 -30.57 18.39 -17.70
CA MET A 1045 -31.78 18.37 -16.91
C MET A 1045 -32.97 18.03 -17.80
N HIS A 1046 -33.93 17.29 -17.26
CA HIS A 1046 -35.10 16.83 -17.98
C HIS A 1046 -36.34 16.80 -17.07
N VAL A 1047 -37.52 16.65 -17.67
CA VAL A 1047 -38.79 16.52 -16.94
C VAL A 1047 -38.95 15.09 -16.45
N ALA A 1048 -39.04 14.92 -15.14
CA ALA A 1048 -39.25 13.61 -14.52
C ALA A 1048 -40.75 13.26 -14.35
N ALA A 1049 -41.62 14.25 -14.20
CA ALA A 1049 -43.06 14.03 -14.04
C ALA A 1049 -43.89 15.28 -14.38
N ILE A 1050 -45.10 15.08 -14.88
CA ILE A 1050 -46.14 16.10 -15.07
C ILE A 1050 -47.43 15.59 -14.42
N ASP A 1051 -47.96 16.28 -13.41
CA ASP A 1051 -49.22 15.93 -12.73
C ASP A 1051 -50.30 16.99 -13.00
N PRO A 1052 -51.22 16.77 -13.96
CA PRO A 1052 -52.32 17.68 -14.27
C PRO A 1052 -53.48 17.52 -13.28
N SER A 1053 -53.97 18.63 -12.74
CA SER A 1053 -55.14 18.66 -11.85
C SER A 1053 -56.09 19.80 -12.18
N ALA A 1054 -57.31 19.77 -11.65
CA ALA A 1054 -58.31 20.81 -11.91
C ALA A 1054 -59.01 21.26 -10.64
N THR A 1055 -59.19 22.57 -10.48
CA THR A 1055 -59.85 23.15 -9.31
C THR A 1055 -61.11 23.91 -9.72
N LEU A 1056 -62.24 23.54 -9.12
CA LEU A 1056 -63.52 24.23 -9.33
C LEU A 1056 -63.66 25.47 -8.43
N VAL A 1057 -63.72 26.65 -9.04
CA VAL A 1057 -63.93 27.93 -8.35
C VAL A 1057 -65.11 28.69 -8.98
N ARG A 1058 -66.19 28.88 -8.21
CA ARG A 1058 -67.37 29.67 -8.62
C ARG A 1058 -67.94 29.29 -10.00
N ASN A 1059 -68.20 27.99 -10.23
CA ASN A 1059 -68.73 27.41 -11.48
C ASN A 1059 -67.81 27.55 -12.71
N LYS A 1060 -66.53 27.85 -12.50
CA LYS A 1060 -65.49 27.73 -13.51
C LYS A 1060 -64.39 26.83 -12.99
N GLU A 1061 -63.89 25.96 -13.84
CA GLU A 1061 -62.85 25.01 -13.49
C GLU A 1061 -61.53 25.46 -14.13
N TYR A 1062 -60.48 25.52 -13.32
CA TYR A 1062 -59.14 25.96 -13.70
C TYR A 1062 -58.24 24.72 -13.76
N GLY A 1063 -57.49 24.57 -14.86
CA GLY A 1063 -56.48 23.52 -14.96
C GLY A 1063 -55.17 23.96 -14.31
N HIS A 1064 -54.51 23.02 -13.65
CA HIS A 1064 -53.20 23.13 -13.02
C HIS A 1064 -52.30 22.01 -13.55
N ALA A 1065 -51.00 22.23 -13.56
CA ALA A 1065 -50.00 21.20 -13.87
C ALA A 1065 -48.80 21.39 -12.95
N ALA A 1066 -48.47 20.38 -12.14
CA ALA A 1066 -47.24 20.32 -11.38
C ALA A 1066 -46.15 19.63 -12.23
N VAL A 1067 -44.98 20.24 -12.34
CA VAL A 1067 -43.87 19.72 -13.15
C VAL A 1067 -42.62 19.57 -12.29
N LEU A 1068 -41.99 18.40 -12.35
CA LEU A 1068 -40.70 18.11 -11.70
C LEU A 1068 -39.56 18.14 -12.70
N VAL A 1069 -38.51 18.90 -12.40
CA VAL A 1069 -37.27 18.95 -13.17
C VAL A 1069 -36.13 18.36 -12.35
N VAL A 1070 -35.40 17.41 -12.92
CA VAL A 1070 -34.23 16.76 -12.29
C VAL A 1070 -33.02 16.80 -13.22
N ASP A 1071 -31.83 16.61 -12.65
CA ASP A 1071 -30.61 16.34 -13.42
C ASP A 1071 -30.52 14.85 -13.82
N ASP A 1072 -29.51 14.49 -14.62
CA ASP A 1072 -29.29 13.11 -15.08
C ASP A 1072 -28.94 12.11 -13.97
N LEU A 1073 -28.62 12.59 -12.75
CA LEU A 1073 -28.43 11.76 -11.56
C LEU A 1073 -29.72 11.61 -10.75
N GLY A 1074 -30.82 12.26 -11.17
CA GLY A 1074 -32.12 12.24 -10.52
C GLY A 1074 -32.28 13.26 -9.38
N ASN A 1075 -31.34 14.20 -9.22
CA ASN A 1075 -31.45 15.23 -8.18
C ASN A 1075 -32.40 16.36 -8.63
N PRO A 1076 -33.25 16.91 -7.72
CA PRO A 1076 -34.13 18.02 -8.07
C PRO A 1076 -33.38 19.30 -8.45
N VAL A 1077 -33.77 19.93 -9.56
CA VAL A 1077 -33.14 21.15 -10.08
C VAL A 1077 -33.90 22.38 -9.65
N ALA A 1078 -33.31 23.15 -8.73
CA ALA A 1078 -33.88 24.39 -8.22
C ALA A 1078 -33.63 25.59 -9.15
N GLY A 1079 -34.62 26.47 -9.30
CA GLY A 1079 -34.47 27.72 -10.04
C GLY A 1079 -34.60 27.61 -11.57
N ALA A 1080 -34.99 26.45 -12.10
CA ALA A 1080 -35.19 26.25 -13.53
C ALA A 1080 -36.48 26.93 -14.01
N SER A 1081 -36.39 27.72 -15.09
CA SER A 1081 -37.56 28.36 -15.71
C SER A 1081 -38.26 27.38 -16.65
N VAL A 1082 -39.48 26.97 -16.30
CA VAL A 1082 -40.30 26.01 -17.06
C VAL A 1082 -41.41 26.76 -17.80
N THR A 1083 -41.61 26.48 -19.09
CA THR A 1083 -42.70 27.02 -19.91
C THR A 1083 -43.50 25.87 -20.54
N GLY A 1084 -44.82 25.90 -20.41
CA GLY A 1084 -45.68 24.90 -21.03
C GLY A 1084 -47.04 25.42 -21.43
N SER A 1085 -47.78 24.59 -22.15
CA SER A 1085 -49.05 24.97 -22.78
C SER A 1085 -50.18 24.01 -22.40
N PHE A 1086 -51.30 24.60 -21.98
CA PHE A 1086 -52.57 23.91 -21.80
C PHE A 1086 -53.31 23.88 -23.15
N SER A 1087 -53.89 22.73 -23.48
CA SER A 1087 -54.69 22.53 -24.70
C SER A 1087 -55.90 21.63 -24.43
N GLY A 1088 -56.95 21.73 -25.25
CA GLY A 1088 -58.20 21.00 -25.07
C GLY A 1088 -59.37 21.93 -24.75
N SER A 1089 -60.07 21.68 -23.64
CA SER A 1089 -61.23 22.50 -23.21
C SER A 1089 -60.85 23.88 -22.66
N ILE A 1090 -59.58 24.05 -22.31
CA ILE A 1090 -58.93 25.28 -21.87
C ILE A 1090 -57.63 25.46 -22.65
N SER A 1091 -57.16 26.70 -22.78
CA SER A 1091 -55.92 26.97 -23.52
C SER A 1091 -55.20 28.21 -22.98
N SER A 1092 -53.95 28.03 -22.58
CA SER A 1092 -53.02 29.12 -22.32
C SER A 1092 -51.58 28.61 -22.35
N THR A 1093 -50.63 29.53 -22.40
CA THR A 1093 -49.20 29.24 -22.19
C THR A 1093 -48.80 29.93 -20.90
N GLU A 1094 -48.18 29.18 -20.00
CA GLU A 1094 -47.76 29.66 -18.69
C GLU A 1094 -46.29 29.32 -18.46
N SER A 1095 -45.62 30.12 -17.65
CA SER A 1095 -44.25 29.88 -17.22
C SER A 1095 -44.05 30.17 -15.74
N GLY A 1096 -43.07 29.49 -15.15
CA GLY A 1096 -42.74 29.57 -13.72
C GLY A 1096 -41.34 29.06 -13.45
N VAL A 1097 -40.91 29.12 -12.19
CA VAL A 1097 -39.55 28.73 -11.77
C VAL A 1097 -39.63 27.68 -10.68
N THR A 1098 -38.86 26.59 -10.80
CA THR A 1098 -38.87 25.48 -9.82
C THR A 1098 -38.39 25.90 -8.43
N GLY A 1099 -39.01 25.30 -7.40
CA GLY A 1099 -38.59 25.41 -6.01
C GLY A 1099 -37.30 24.62 -5.71
N ALA A 1100 -36.85 24.65 -4.45
CA ALA A 1100 -35.68 23.91 -3.99
C ALA A 1100 -35.83 22.37 -4.11
N ASP A 1101 -37.07 21.91 -4.21
CA ASP A 1101 -37.50 20.52 -4.41
C ASP A 1101 -37.69 20.15 -5.89
N GLY A 1102 -37.32 21.03 -6.83
CA GLY A 1102 -37.42 20.81 -8.27
C GLY A 1102 -38.82 20.93 -8.86
N TRP A 1103 -39.84 21.22 -8.04
CA TRP A 1103 -41.24 21.31 -8.48
C TRP A 1103 -41.68 22.74 -8.83
N ILE A 1104 -42.59 22.84 -9.80
CA ILE A 1104 -43.36 24.07 -10.10
C ILE A 1104 -44.81 23.73 -10.44
N GLU A 1105 -45.77 24.50 -9.90
CA GLU A 1105 -47.18 24.42 -10.26
C GLU A 1105 -47.58 25.57 -11.20
N LEU A 1106 -48.10 25.24 -12.39
CA LEU A 1106 -48.58 26.20 -13.38
C LEU A 1106 -50.11 26.16 -13.46
N THR A 1107 -50.77 27.32 -13.46
CA THR A 1107 -52.24 27.43 -13.51
C THR A 1107 -52.69 28.08 -14.80
N CYS A 1108 -53.62 27.44 -15.52
CA CYS A 1108 -54.17 27.98 -16.75
C CYS A 1108 -54.91 29.30 -16.50
N SER A 1109 -54.50 30.36 -17.20
CA SER A 1109 -55.16 31.67 -17.17
C SER A 1109 -56.59 31.65 -17.76
N SER A 1110 -56.96 30.60 -18.50
CA SER A 1110 -58.31 30.37 -19.01
C SER A 1110 -59.04 29.31 -18.18
N ALA A 1111 -60.30 29.55 -17.86
CA ALA A 1111 -61.12 28.62 -17.08
C ALA A 1111 -62.31 28.13 -17.90
N GLY A 1112 -62.56 26.83 -17.86
CA GLY A 1112 -63.65 26.18 -18.59
C GLY A 1112 -64.90 25.98 -17.73
N LYS A 1113 -65.92 25.34 -18.32
CA LYS A 1113 -67.09 24.88 -17.57
C LYS A 1113 -66.73 23.59 -16.81
N PRO A 1114 -67.41 23.26 -15.70
CA PRO A 1114 -67.14 22.04 -14.95
C PRO A 1114 -67.14 20.79 -15.84
N GLY A 1115 -66.15 19.92 -15.65
CA GLY A 1115 -65.84 18.79 -16.51
C GLY A 1115 -64.88 19.14 -17.65
N ILE A 1116 -63.91 20.03 -17.42
CA ILE A 1116 -62.86 20.29 -18.43
C ILE A 1116 -62.00 19.04 -18.63
N SER A 1117 -61.62 18.78 -19.87
CA SER A 1117 -60.53 17.87 -20.20
C SER A 1117 -59.43 18.66 -20.90
N PHE A 1118 -58.18 18.46 -20.48
CA PHE A 1118 -57.05 19.20 -21.05
C PHE A 1118 -55.76 18.39 -20.98
N THR A 1119 -54.82 18.76 -21.85
CA THR A 1119 -53.45 18.24 -21.85
C THR A 1119 -52.51 19.41 -21.61
N PHE A 1120 -51.57 19.23 -20.69
CA PHE A 1120 -50.46 20.15 -20.49
C PHE A 1120 -49.19 19.55 -21.11
N CYS A 1121 -48.51 20.34 -21.94
CA CYS A 1121 -47.24 19.95 -22.55
C CYS A 1121 -46.14 20.94 -22.17
N VAL A 1122 -45.00 20.44 -21.71
CA VAL A 1122 -43.80 21.27 -21.51
C VAL A 1122 -43.23 21.64 -22.88
N THR A 1123 -43.01 22.94 -23.08
CA THR A 1123 -42.53 23.50 -24.36
C THR A 1123 -41.11 24.03 -24.28
N GLY A 1124 -40.56 24.20 -23.07
CA GLY A 1124 -39.16 24.55 -22.87
C GLY A 1124 -38.79 24.69 -21.40
N ILE A 1125 -37.52 24.42 -21.09
CA ILE A 1125 -36.89 24.62 -19.78
C ILE A 1125 -35.56 25.36 -20.01
N SER A 1126 -35.21 26.27 -19.12
CA SER A 1126 -33.92 26.97 -19.17
C SER A 1126 -33.38 27.32 -17.78
N LEU A 1127 -32.09 27.09 -17.57
CA LEU A 1127 -31.33 27.50 -16.39
C LEU A 1127 -29.86 27.66 -16.79
N ALA A 1128 -29.21 28.73 -16.32
CA ALA A 1128 -27.80 28.95 -16.63
C ALA A 1128 -26.93 27.87 -15.96
N GLY A 1129 -26.06 27.22 -16.73
CA GLY A 1129 -25.26 26.09 -16.25
C GLY A 1129 -25.96 24.72 -16.33
N TYR A 1130 -27.17 24.64 -16.92
CA TYR A 1130 -27.88 23.38 -17.19
C TYR A 1130 -28.38 23.28 -18.64
N ALA A 1131 -28.45 22.07 -19.18
CA ALA A 1131 -28.85 21.78 -20.57
C ALA A 1131 -30.17 21.04 -20.54
N TYR A 1132 -31.22 21.61 -21.13
CA TYR A 1132 -32.49 20.90 -21.20
C TYR A 1132 -32.43 19.81 -22.27
N ASP A 1133 -32.41 18.54 -21.85
CA ASP A 1133 -32.53 17.39 -22.74
C ASP A 1133 -33.99 16.93 -22.82
N SER A 1134 -34.70 17.43 -23.83
CA SER A 1134 -36.07 17.01 -24.09
C SER A 1134 -36.23 15.54 -24.51
N GLY A 1135 -35.15 14.89 -24.95
CA GLY A 1135 -35.12 13.47 -25.31
C GLY A 1135 -35.07 12.55 -24.11
N ALA A 1136 -34.56 13.03 -22.98
CA ALA A 1136 -34.52 12.34 -21.70
C ALA A 1136 -35.78 12.54 -20.83
N ASN A 1137 -36.72 13.38 -21.27
CA ASN A 1137 -37.98 13.57 -20.55
C ASN A 1137 -38.71 12.24 -20.34
N VAL A 1138 -38.99 11.91 -19.08
CA VAL A 1138 -39.87 10.79 -18.72
C VAL A 1138 -41.29 11.07 -19.21
N GLU A 1139 -41.73 12.34 -19.10
CA GLU A 1139 -43.02 12.81 -19.58
C GLU A 1139 -42.88 14.18 -20.28
N THR A 1140 -43.47 14.32 -21.47
CA THR A 1140 -43.46 15.58 -22.23
C THR A 1140 -44.83 16.27 -22.24
N CYS A 1141 -45.88 15.47 -22.18
CA CYS A 1141 -47.27 15.93 -22.06
C CYS A 1141 -48.04 14.96 -21.18
N ASP A 1142 -48.90 15.47 -20.32
CA ASP A 1142 -49.89 14.65 -19.61
C ASP A 1142 -51.25 15.36 -19.57
N GLY A 1143 -52.34 14.62 -19.45
CA GLY A 1143 -53.69 15.14 -19.49
C GLY A 1143 -54.67 14.45 -18.58
N ILE A 1144 -55.72 15.19 -18.21
CA ILE A 1144 -56.81 14.77 -17.33
C ILE A 1144 -58.18 14.97 -17.98
#